data_AF-A0AAU7MF47-F1
#
_entry.id   AF-A0AAU7MF47-F1
#
_cell.length_a   1.000
_cell.length_b   1.000
_cell.length_c   1.000
_cell.angle_alpha   90.00
_cell.angle_beta   90.00
_cell.angle_gamma   90.00
#
_symmetry.space_group_name_H-M   'P 1'
#
loop_
_entity.id
_entity.type
_entity.pdbx_description
1 polymer ?
#
loop_
_entity_poly.entity_id
_entity_poly.type
_entity_poly.pdbx_seq_one_letter_code
_entity_poly.pdbx_strand_id
1 'polypeptide(L)'
;MIRTMLRIRARPGAEPDVEAAWRTVAGQLGAVPGNLGRDLLRDAHDTRAFVVVTEWVDESAWREHERGPVAAALVAALRPLTEPSGADDVLVMRDTPGAGSTIFVDVELTVPADRLPEFERGYPEVTARMGRVPGYLREDLLREPGSDLFHIFAEWRGEAEFFHWIRNPAHAQEEAGPIAPFLLDIRRRLFHRVDHPDSGRVDQPDSRREPSRGKETDVHTTTDVLIVGAGPTGLTTAVELARRGVDCRLVEKRATPPGQADKAIGVHCRTMEIWERQGIVREAMDAGIWLTGNMVFVNGHETHRMSWELPELPYAHLGLPQYETERLLTERLATLGVRPQRGAELVAFTQDDDGVTATLATQTGEETVRARYLVGCDGAHSRVRELLGLTFSGGLGRFPQLFMLGDVDVDWDMPAGHLLRFMHETDGRMDGMLVCVPLRGESRYRIATLAPPRFFAQTGGQDAPPGFSEELAEPTLDDVQAAVDRLAPPGTRVSNLRWSSVFRISHGIVDRYGDRRVFVAGDAAHLHPPAGGQGMNTGIQDAWNLAWKLALAVRGVAAPGLLDSYETERRPEGEEIVGRAVRMAFTDELDREDLKRQFLQEMSMLLSYADSPLVGESLAAPDALRSGPAPGDRAPDVGGLRRRGVGHPLRLYDLIGGTRHTLLLYADASADAATLAGVRTLCADVRRQTAGQVDVYLLLHPDAPAPAPLDPPVVQDAGGEFRAAYGVAGSALYLIRPDGHVGFRSQPVDADALGKNLQLVFRGAR
;
A
#
# COMPACT_ATOMS: atom_id res chain seq x y z
N MET A 1 2.09 -3.67 -33.80
CA MET A 1 2.15 -5.14 -33.95
C MET A 1 0.82 -5.65 -34.47
N ILE A 2 0.84 -6.70 -35.30
CA ILE A 2 -0.36 -7.41 -35.78
C ILE A 2 -0.42 -8.79 -35.13
N ARG A 3 -1.58 -9.14 -34.57
CA ARG A 3 -1.87 -10.48 -34.04
C ARG A 3 -3.00 -11.11 -34.84
N THR A 4 -2.83 -12.37 -35.23
CA THR A 4 -3.87 -13.14 -35.92
C THR A 4 -4.29 -14.34 -35.10
N MET A 5 -5.57 -14.66 -35.11
CA MET A 5 -6.11 -15.91 -34.60
C MET A 5 -6.84 -16.64 -35.73
N LEU A 6 -6.42 -17.86 -36.00
CA LEU A 6 -7.11 -18.77 -36.91
C LEU A 6 -7.73 -19.90 -36.08
N ARG A 7 -9.05 -19.95 -36.02
CA ARG A 7 -9.79 -21.04 -35.39
C ARG A 7 -9.87 -22.22 -36.36
N ILE A 8 -9.51 -23.40 -35.89
CA ILE A 8 -9.58 -24.64 -36.66
C ILE A 8 -10.23 -25.74 -35.81
N ARG A 9 -10.94 -26.64 -36.47
CA ARG A 9 -11.55 -27.80 -35.83
C ARG A 9 -10.98 -29.07 -36.45
N ALA A 10 -10.32 -29.91 -35.65
CA ALA A 10 -9.78 -31.19 -36.09
C ALA A 10 -10.91 -32.15 -36.47
N ARG A 11 -10.68 -32.93 -37.52
CA ARG A 11 -11.53 -34.10 -37.84
C ARG A 11 -11.43 -35.11 -36.69
N PRO A 12 -12.46 -35.95 -36.45
CA PRO A 12 -12.44 -36.90 -35.35
C PRO A 12 -11.20 -37.80 -35.41
N GLY A 13 -10.41 -37.84 -34.33
CA GLY A 13 -9.20 -38.67 -34.23
C GLY A 13 -7.93 -38.06 -34.84
N ALA A 14 -8.01 -36.88 -35.46
CA ALA A 14 -6.87 -36.19 -36.07
C ALA A 14 -6.19 -35.16 -35.13
N GLU A 15 -6.62 -35.07 -33.87
CA GLU A 15 -6.12 -34.08 -32.90
C GLU A 15 -4.59 -34.18 -32.68
N PRO A 16 -4.00 -35.38 -32.47
CA PRO A 16 -2.55 -35.51 -32.32
C PRO A 16 -1.78 -35.15 -33.60
N ASP A 17 -2.39 -35.40 -34.77
CA ASP A 17 -1.80 -35.10 -36.07
C ASP A 17 -1.79 -33.59 -36.32
N VAL A 18 -2.80 -32.84 -35.86
CA VAL A 18 -2.83 -31.38 -35.90
C VAL A 18 -1.70 -30.78 -35.06
N GLU A 19 -1.51 -31.27 -33.84
CA GLU A 19 -0.41 -30.82 -32.96
C GLU A 19 0.97 -31.16 -33.55
N ALA A 20 1.12 -32.32 -34.20
CA ALA A 20 2.35 -32.72 -34.87
C ALA A 20 2.64 -31.88 -36.12
N ALA A 21 1.61 -31.63 -36.94
CA ALA A 21 1.69 -30.78 -38.12
C ALA A 21 2.09 -29.35 -37.73
N TRP A 22 1.46 -28.79 -36.69
CA TRP A 22 1.81 -27.48 -36.15
C TRP A 22 3.27 -27.42 -35.69
N ARG A 23 3.76 -28.39 -34.92
CA ARG A 23 5.16 -28.39 -34.44
C ARG A 23 6.18 -28.31 -35.58
N THR A 24 5.87 -28.91 -36.72
CA THR A 24 6.74 -28.86 -37.91
C THR A 24 6.72 -27.46 -38.55
N VAL A 25 5.55 -26.84 -38.66
CA VAL A 25 5.40 -25.52 -39.30
C VAL A 25 5.82 -24.37 -38.37
N ALA A 26 5.64 -24.49 -37.05
CA ALA A 26 6.01 -23.48 -36.06
C ALA A 26 7.52 -23.15 -36.08
N GLY A 27 8.37 -24.15 -36.35
CA GLY A 27 9.80 -23.93 -36.53
C GLY A 27 10.13 -23.10 -37.78
N GLN A 28 9.36 -23.27 -38.86
CA GLN A 28 9.51 -22.48 -40.09
C GLN A 28 8.96 -21.06 -39.91
N LEU A 29 7.83 -20.91 -39.21
CA LEU A 29 7.23 -19.61 -38.87
C LEU A 29 8.19 -18.73 -38.07
N GLY A 30 8.88 -19.30 -37.08
CA GLY A 30 9.85 -18.55 -36.27
C GLY A 30 11.08 -18.05 -37.05
N ALA A 31 11.34 -18.59 -38.24
CA ALA A 31 12.41 -18.13 -39.13
C ALA A 31 11.93 -17.05 -40.12
N VAL A 32 10.63 -16.76 -40.18
CA VAL A 32 10.09 -15.71 -41.05
C VAL A 32 10.43 -14.34 -40.46
N PRO A 33 11.08 -13.43 -41.23
CA PRO A 33 11.37 -12.09 -40.77
C PRO A 33 10.13 -11.37 -40.27
N GLY A 34 10.21 -10.78 -39.07
CA GLY A 34 9.12 -10.02 -38.46
C GLY A 34 8.09 -10.86 -37.70
N ASN A 35 8.19 -12.20 -37.65
CA ASN A 35 7.40 -13.01 -36.73
C ASN A 35 7.88 -12.82 -35.28
N LEU A 36 6.97 -12.47 -34.39
CA LEU A 36 7.22 -12.23 -32.97
C LEU A 36 6.75 -13.39 -32.08
N GLY A 37 5.67 -14.07 -32.49
CA GLY A 37 4.99 -15.10 -31.70
C GLY A 37 4.27 -16.12 -32.58
N ARG A 38 4.12 -17.35 -32.08
CA ARG A 38 3.53 -18.49 -32.80
C ARG A 38 3.09 -19.59 -31.82
N ASP A 39 1.81 -19.58 -31.47
CA ASP A 39 1.25 -20.50 -30.49
C ASP A 39 0.12 -21.32 -31.11
N LEU A 40 0.00 -22.56 -30.67
CA LEU A 40 -1.19 -23.38 -30.91
C LEU A 40 -1.87 -23.56 -29.58
N LEU A 41 -3.06 -22.98 -29.45
CA LEU A 41 -3.90 -23.13 -28.27
C LEU A 41 -5.02 -24.12 -28.56
N ARG A 42 -5.51 -24.78 -27.52
CA ARG A 42 -6.63 -25.72 -27.59
C ARG A 42 -7.78 -25.19 -26.76
N ASP A 43 -8.99 -25.31 -27.27
CA ASP A 43 -10.18 -24.95 -26.50
C ASP A 43 -10.33 -25.86 -25.28
N ALA A 44 -10.59 -25.28 -24.12
CA ALA A 44 -10.70 -26.02 -22.86
C ALA A 44 -11.99 -26.84 -22.76
N HIS A 45 -12.99 -26.60 -23.60
CA HIS A 45 -14.30 -27.24 -23.58
C HIS A 45 -14.56 -28.10 -24.82
N ASP A 46 -13.84 -27.85 -25.91
CA ASP A 46 -13.87 -28.65 -27.13
C ASP A 46 -12.47 -29.15 -27.50
N THR A 47 -12.21 -30.42 -27.18
CA THR A 47 -10.91 -31.06 -27.46
C THR A 47 -10.56 -31.12 -28.94
N ARG A 48 -11.52 -30.89 -29.86
CA ARG A 48 -11.27 -30.85 -31.31
C ARG A 48 -11.03 -29.44 -31.83
N ALA A 49 -11.27 -28.40 -31.03
CA ALA A 49 -11.06 -27.02 -31.43
C ALA A 49 -9.66 -26.52 -31.02
N PHE A 50 -8.98 -25.90 -31.98
CA PHE A 50 -7.68 -25.29 -31.81
C PHE A 50 -7.69 -23.87 -32.34
N VAL A 51 -6.79 -23.05 -31.80
CA VAL A 51 -6.57 -21.68 -32.24
C VAL A 51 -5.09 -21.51 -32.54
N VAL A 52 -4.77 -21.21 -33.79
CA VAL A 52 -3.42 -20.82 -34.19
C VAL A 52 -3.28 -19.33 -34.00
N VAL A 53 -2.34 -18.93 -33.14
CA VAL A 53 -2.04 -17.53 -32.84
C VAL A 53 -0.69 -17.17 -33.43
N THR A 54 -0.64 -16.10 -34.24
CA THR A 54 0.65 -15.57 -34.73
C THR A 54 0.74 -14.08 -34.51
N GLU A 55 1.95 -13.60 -34.24
CA GLU A 55 2.23 -12.18 -33.98
C GLU A 55 3.33 -11.68 -34.92
N TRP A 56 3.17 -10.45 -35.40
CA TRP A 56 3.99 -9.84 -36.44
C TRP A 56 4.34 -8.40 -36.09
N VAL A 57 5.59 -8.00 -36.36
CA VAL A 57 6.09 -6.65 -36.04
C VAL A 57 5.20 -5.54 -36.61
N ASP A 58 4.70 -5.71 -37.85
CA ASP A 58 3.80 -4.79 -38.52
C ASP A 58 2.92 -5.50 -39.58
N GLU A 59 2.02 -4.73 -40.20
CA GLU A 59 1.10 -5.21 -41.24
C GLU A 59 1.82 -5.64 -42.53
N SER A 60 2.98 -5.05 -42.83
CA SER A 60 3.77 -5.41 -44.01
C SER A 60 4.34 -6.81 -43.86
N ALA A 61 4.98 -7.10 -42.72
CA ALA A 61 5.55 -8.41 -42.41
C ALA A 61 4.46 -9.50 -42.40
N TRP A 62 3.30 -9.21 -41.81
CA TRP A 62 2.15 -10.11 -41.83
C TRP A 62 1.66 -10.41 -43.26
N ARG A 63 1.45 -9.39 -44.09
CA ARG A 63 0.99 -9.56 -45.49
C ARG A 63 1.99 -10.29 -46.36
N GLU A 64 3.28 -10.09 -46.12
CA GLU A 64 4.34 -10.83 -46.81
C GLU A 64 4.31 -12.32 -46.44
N HIS A 65 4.13 -12.62 -45.15
CA HIS A 65 3.92 -13.99 -44.69
C HIS A 65 2.67 -14.63 -45.28
N GLU A 66 1.53 -13.95 -45.27
CA GLU A 66 0.23 -14.44 -45.76
C GLU A 66 0.32 -14.96 -47.21
N ARG A 67 1.15 -14.31 -48.04
CA ARG A 67 1.39 -14.69 -49.44
C ARG A 67 2.63 -15.57 -49.62
N GLY A 68 3.34 -15.85 -48.54
CA GLY A 68 4.61 -16.53 -48.52
C GLY A 68 4.50 -18.07 -48.50
N PRO A 69 5.62 -18.76 -48.77
CA PRO A 69 5.64 -20.22 -48.85
C PRO A 69 5.34 -20.90 -47.50
N VAL A 70 5.63 -20.25 -46.37
CA VAL A 70 5.37 -20.80 -45.03
C VAL A 70 3.87 -20.79 -44.69
N ALA A 71 3.12 -19.74 -45.08
CA ALA A 71 1.66 -19.73 -44.94
C ALA A 71 1.00 -20.81 -45.81
N ALA A 72 1.49 -20.99 -47.04
CA ALA A 72 1.03 -22.09 -47.91
C ALA A 72 1.31 -23.47 -47.30
N ALA A 73 2.49 -23.65 -46.67
CA ALA A 73 2.85 -24.88 -45.97
C ALA A 73 1.95 -25.15 -44.75
N LEU A 74 1.62 -24.11 -43.96
CA LEU A 74 0.68 -24.21 -42.85
C LEU A 74 -0.70 -24.69 -43.32
N VAL A 75 -1.24 -24.07 -44.36
CA VAL A 75 -2.54 -24.45 -44.94
C VAL A 75 -2.50 -25.87 -45.49
N ALA A 76 -1.43 -26.26 -46.19
CA ALA A 76 -1.28 -27.60 -46.74
C ALA A 76 -1.20 -28.68 -45.65
N ALA A 77 -0.53 -28.39 -44.53
CA ALA A 77 -0.36 -29.31 -43.41
C ALA A 77 -1.66 -29.49 -42.60
N LEU A 78 -2.43 -28.42 -42.38
CA LEU A 78 -3.63 -28.46 -41.55
C LEU A 78 -4.90 -28.88 -42.31
N ARG A 79 -5.04 -28.48 -43.58
CA ARG A 79 -6.26 -28.72 -44.39
C ARG A 79 -6.75 -30.18 -44.44
N PRO A 80 -5.90 -31.23 -44.57
CA PRO A 80 -6.41 -32.60 -44.57
C PRO A 80 -6.88 -33.07 -43.19
N LEU A 81 -6.41 -32.43 -42.12
CA LEU A 81 -6.66 -32.83 -40.73
C LEU A 81 -7.85 -32.08 -40.11
N THR A 82 -8.24 -30.94 -40.69
CA THR A 82 -9.31 -30.09 -40.14
C THR A 82 -10.60 -30.18 -40.95
N GLU A 83 -11.70 -29.83 -40.31
CA GLU A 83 -12.96 -29.50 -40.97
C GLU A 83 -12.81 -28.19 -41.78
N PRO A 84 -13.67 -27.94 -42.79
CA PRO A 84 -13.63 -26.69 -43.55
C PRO A 84 -13.89 -25.49 -42.65
N SER A 85 -13.01 -24.48 -42.70
CA SER A 85 -13.16 -23.19 -42.01
C SER A 85 -13.72 -22.11 -42.95
N GLY A 86 -14.49 -21.18 -42.40
CA GLY A 86 -15.05 -20.00 -43.07
C GLY A 86 -14.20 -18.73 -42.86
N ALA A 87 -14.62 -17.63 -43.49
CA ALA A 87 -13.93 -16.34 -43.36
C ALA A 87 -13.97 -15.77 -41.93
N ASP A 88 -15.01 -16.09 -41.15
CA ASP A 88 -15.17 -15.65 -39.76
C ASP A 88 -14.25 -16.37 -38.77
N ASP A 89 -13.54 -17.42 -39.22
CA ASP A 89 -12.59 -18.16 -38.39
C ASP A 89 -11.21 -17.47 -38.30
N VAL A 90 -11.00 -16.42 -39.10
CA VAL A 90 -9.77 -15.60 -39.08
C VAL A 90 -10.07 -14.26 -38.44
N LEU A 91 -9.35 -13.98 -37.36
CA LEU A 91 -9.38 -12.69 -36.69
C LEU A 91 -8.01 -12.02 -36.81
N VAL A 92 -7.99 -10.79 -37.33
CA VAL A 92 -6.80 -9.96 -37.44
C VAL A 92 -6.95 -8.76 -36.51
N MET A 93 -5.93 -8.50 -35.71
CA MET A 93 -5.96 -7.50 -34.67
C MET A 93 -4.66 -6.71 -34.64
N ARG A 94 -4.73 -5.49 -34.11
CA ARG A 94 -3.58 -4.60 -33.91
C ARG A 94 -3.53 -4.06 -32.49
N ASP A 95 -2.35 -3.74 -32.02
CA ASP A 95 -2.07 -3.15 -30.70
C ASP A 95 -2.34 -1.63 -30.61
N THR A 96 -2.77 -0.99 -31.71
CA THR A 96 -2.99 0.47 -31.79
C THR A 96 -4.47 0.82 -31.81
N PRO A 97 -4.90 1.86 -31.08
CA PRO A 97 -6.32 2.22 -30.97
C PRO A 97 -6.98 2.52 -32.31
N GLY A 98 -8.05 1.78 -32.63
CA GLY A 98 -9.04 2.16 -33.62
C GLY A 98 -10.19 2.91 -32.95
N ALA A 99 -10.60 4.06 -33.49
CA ALA A 99 -11.76 4.78 -32.96
C ALA A 99 -13.04 3.93 -33.12
N GLY A 100 -13.64 3.50 -32.01
CA GLY A 100 -14.94 2.80 -31.98
C GLY A 100 -14.93 1.32 -32.35
N SER A 101 -13.78 0.65 -32.37
CA SER A 101 -13.67 -0.78 -32.71
C SER A 101 -13.84 -1.71 -31.50
N THR A 102 -14.41 -2.89 -31.71
CA THR A 102 -14.32 -4.03 -30.78
C THR A 102 -12.88 -4.25 -30.34
N ILE A 103 -12.69 -4.49 -29.03
CA ILE A 103 -11.38 -4.84 -28.47
C ILE A 103 -11.36 -6.29 -28.02
N PHE A 104 -10.15 -6.83 -27.97
CA PHE A 104 -9.85 -8.18 -27.52
C PHE A 104 -8.83 -8.10 -26.39
N VAL A 105 -9.10 -8.82 -25.31
CA VAL A 105 -8.26 -8.89 -24.12
C VAL A 105 -7.81 -10.32 -23.96
N ASP A 106 -6.52 -10.57 -24.13
CA ASP A 106 -5.90 -11.85 -23.81
C ASP A 106 -5.42 -11.82 -22.36
N VAL A 107 -6.02 -12.65 -21.50
CA VAL A 107 -5.63 -12.82 -20.11
C VAL A 107 -4.94 -14.17 -19.95
N GLU A 108 -3.63 -14.14 -19.80
CA GLU A 108 -2.82 -15.32 -19.48
C GLU A 108 -2.87 -15.59 -17.99
N LEU A 109 -3.11 -16.84 -17.61
CA LEU A 109 -3.06 -17.29 -16.21
C LEU A 109 -2.50 -18.72 -16.10
N THR A 110 -1.81 -18.99 -15.01
CA THR A 110 -1.30 -20.34 -14.69
C THR A 110 -2.23 -21.02 -13.69
N VAL A 111 -2.68 -22.24 -14.02
CA VAL A 111 -3.57 -23.04 -13.16
C VAL A 111 -2.82 -24.28 -12.66
N PRO A 112 -2.42 -24.34 -11.37
CA PRO A 112 -1.73 -25.49 -10.81
C PRO A 112 -2.50 -26.80 -11.04
N ALA A 113 -1.79 -27.86 -11.40
CA ALA A 113 -2.40 -29.14 -11.78
C ALA A 113 -3.30 -29.75 -10.69
N ASP A 114 -2.95 -29.55 -9.41
CA ASP A 114 -3.72 -30.00 -8.25
C ASP A 114 -5.02 -29.19 -8.03
N ARG A 115 -5.09 -27.97 -8.57
CA ARG A 115 -6.24 -27.07 -8.49
C ARG A 115 -7.01 -26.91 -9.81
N LEU A 116 -6.56 -27.55 -10.88
CA LEU A 116 -7.25 -27.55 -12.18
C LEU A 116 -8.75 -27.95 -12.08
N PRO A 117 -9.14 -28.99 -11.31
CA PRO A 117 -10.55 -29.34 -11.18
C PRO A 117 -11.39 -28.25 -10.49
N GLU A 118 -10.78 -27.45 -9.61
CA GLU A 118 -11.45 -26.31 -8.97
C GLU A 118 -11.68 -25.18 -9.98
N PHE A 119 -10.64 -24.85 -10.76
CA PHE A 119 -10.73 -23.85 -11.84
C PHE A 119 -11.79 -24.23 -12.88
N GLU A 120 -11.75 -25.46 -13.40
CA GLU A 120 -12.71 -25.95 -14.41
C GLU A 120 -14.16 -25.95 -13.90
N ARG A 121 -14.39 -26.16 -12.60
CA ARG A 121 -15.72 -26.04 -11.99
C ARG A 121 -16.17 -24.60 -11.81
N GLY A 122 -15.25 -23.71 -11.43
CA GLY A 122 -15.56 -22.31 -11.16
C GLY A 122 -15.73 -21.46 -12.41
N TYR A 123 -15.00 -21.77 -13.48
CA TYR A 123 -14.93 -20.94 -14.68
C TYR A 123 -16.30 -20.70 -15.34
N PRO A 124 -17.17 -21.72 -15.56
CA PRO A 124 -18.49 -21.49 -16.16
C PRO A 124 -19.40 -20.55 -15.36
N GLU A 125 -19.25 -20.54 -14.02
CA GLU A 125 -20.00 -19.62 -13.16
C GLU A 125 -19.57 -18.18 -13.40
N VAL A 126 -18.26 -17.96 -13.61
CA VAL A 126 -17.69 -16.64 -13.88
C VAL A 126 -18.08 -16.16 -15.27
N THR A 127 -17.96 -16.98 -16.30
CA THR A 127 -18.41 -16.63 -17.66
C THR A 127 -19.91 -16.26 -17.69
N ALA A 128 -20.75 -16.95 -16.91
CA ALA A 128 -22.17 -16.60 -16.80
C ALA A 128 -22.42 -15.25 -16.12
N ARG A 129 -21.57 -14.85 -15.16
CA ARG A 129 -21.60 -13.51 -14.55
C ARG A 129 -21.11 -12.45 -15.54
N MET A 130 -20.01 -12.73 -16.24
CA MET A 130 -19.42 -11.86 -17.27
C MET A 130 -20.41 -11.51 -18.38
N GLY A 131 -21.26 -12.46 -18.79
CA GLY A 131 -22.32 -12.21 -19.78
C GLY A 131 -23.34 -11.11 -19.39
N ARG A 132 -23.35 -10.64 -18.13
CA ARG A 132 -24.21 -9.55 -17.66
C ARG A 132 -23.47 -8.20 -17.61
N VAL A 133 -22.16 -8.19 -17.82
CA VAL A 133 -21.33 -6.99 -17.72
C VAL A 133 -21.56 -6.10 -18.95
N PRO A 134 -21.87 -4.81 -18.76
CA PRO A 134 -22.02 -3.88 -19.89
C PRO A 134 -20.76 -3.83 -20.76
N GLY A 135 -20.94 -4.06 -22.06
CA GLY A 135 -19.85 -3.99 -23.05
C GLY A 135 -19.05 -5.27 -23.23
N TYR A 136 -19.21 -6.27 -22.36
CA TYR A 136 -18.68 -7.61 -22.59
C TYR A 136 -19.48 -8.31 -23.71
N LEU A 137 -18.81 -9.03 -24.61
CA LEU A 137 -19.44 -9.72 -25.74
C LEU A 137 -19.37 -11.24 -25.57
N ARG A 138 -18.16 -11.80 -25.43
CA ARG A 138 -17.90 -13.22 -25.23
C ARG A 138 -16.44 -13.44 -24.80
N GLU A 139 -16.09 -14.65 -24.41
CA GLU A 139 -14.70 -15.06 -24.24
C GLU A 139 -14.50 -16.51 -24.68
N ASP A 140 -13.28 -16.84 -25.11
CA ASP A 140 -12.84 -18.21 -25.33
C ASP A 140 -11.83 -18.58 -24.22
N LEU A 141 -11.98 -19.75 -23.60
CA LEU A 141 -10.98 -20.32 -22.70
C LEU A 141 -10.09 -21.28 -23.48
N LEU A 142 -8.85 -20.86 -23.70
CA LEU A 142 -7.86 -21.61 -24.45
C LEU A 142 -6.72 -22.06 -23.53
N ARG A 143 -6.08 -23.16 -23.88
CA ARG A 143 -4.98 -23.76 -23.12
C ARG A 143 -3.87 -24.15 -24.06
N GLU A 144 -2.62 -23.91 -23.65
CA GLU A 144 -1.47 -24.46 -24.35
C GLU A 144 -1.41 -26.00 -24.20
N PRO A 145 -1.34 -26.78 -25.30
CA PRO A 145 -1.26 -28.24 -25.23
C PRO A 145 -0.08 -28.72 -24.37
N GLY A 146 -0.39 -29.48 -23.31
CA GLY A 146 0.61 -30.03 -22.39
C GLY A 146 1.16 -29.05 -21.35
N SER A 147 0.59 -27.84 -21.24
CA SER A 147 1.00 -26.78 -20.31
C SER A 147 -0.07 -26.53 -19.23
N ASP A 148 0.30 -25.86 -18.14
CA ASP A 148 -0.60 -25.31 -17.11
C ASP A 148 -1.01 -23.86 -17.39
N LEU A 149 -0.61 -23.31 -18.55
CA LEU A 149 -0.98 -21.98 -19.02
C LEU A 149 -2.33 -21.98 -19.75
N PHE A 150 -3.20 -21.07 -19.32
CA PHE A 150 -4.50 -20.78 -19.90
C PHE A 150 -4.55 -19.34 -20.42
N HIS A 151 -5.34 -19.13 -21.45
CA HIS A 151 -5.68 -17.84 -22.04
C HIS A 151 -7.19 -17.66 -21.96
N ILE A 152 -7.65 -16.62 -21.28
CA ILE A 152 -9.03 -16.13 -21.38
C ILE A 152 -9.02 -15.02 -22.42
N PHE A 153 -9.52 -15.33 -23.61
CA PHE A 153 -9.55 -14.41 -24.73
C PHE A 153 -10.91 -13.73 -24.82
N ALA A 154 -11.05 -12.57 -24.19
CA ALA A 154 -12.32 -11.86 -24.02
C ALA A 154 -12.53 -10.75 -25.05
N GLU A 155 -13.73 -10.67 -25.61
CA GLU A 155 -14.17 -9.67 -26.58
C GLU A 155 -15.04 -8.61 -25.91
N TRP A 156 -14.77 -7.34 -26.19
CA TRP A 156 -15.53 -6.20 -25.66
C TRP A 156 -15.92 -5.22 -26.76
N ARG A 157 -17.03 -4.51 -26.53
CA ARG A 157 -17.58 -3.50 -27.42
C ARG A 157 -16.65 -2.29 -27.60
N GLY A 158 -15.80 -2.00 -26.61
CA GLY A 158 -14.86 -0.89 -26.64
C GLY A 158 -13.97 -0.81 -25.40
N GLU A 159 -12.93 0.02 -25.49
CA GLU A 159 -11.99 0.26 -24.38
C GLU A 159 -12.65 0.91 -23.16
N ALA A 160 -13.61 1.82 -23.38
CA ALA A 160 -14.23 2.57 -22.30
C ALA A 160 -14.98 1.64 -21.35
N GLU A 161 -15.73 0.67 -21.89
CA GLU A 161 -16.47 -0.31 -21.13
C GLU A 161 -15.54 -1.26 -20.36
N PHE A 162 -14.49 -1.76 -21.02
CA PHE A 162 -13.48 -2.61 -20.37
C PHE A 162 -12.75 -1.89 -19.24
N PHE A 163 -12.25 -0.67 -19.48
CA PHE A 163 -11.54 0.10 -18.46
C PHE A 163 -12.46 0.57 -17.32
N HIS A 164 -13.73 0.87 -17.61
CA HIS A 164 -14.71 1.14 -16.58
C HIS A 164 -14.90 -0.08 -15.66
N TRP A 165 -15.02 -1.26 -16.25
CA TRP A 165 -15.17 -2.52 -15.53
C TRP A 165 -13.94 -2.88 -14.70
N ILE A 166 -12.73 -2.80 -15.26
CA ILE A 166 -11.50 -3.21 -14.56
C ILE A 166 -11.08 -2.26 -13.43
N ARG A 167 -11.53 -1.00 -13.49
CA ARG A 167 -11.26 0.02 -12.45
C ARG A 167 -12.25 -0.02 -11.29
N ASN A 168 -13.28 -0.87 -11.35
CA ASN A 168 -14.22 -1.04 -10.24
C ASN A 168 -13.64 -2.03 -9.22
N PRO A 169 -13.30 -1.60 -7.99
CA PRO A 169 -12.70 -2.48 -6.99
C PRO A 169 -13.66 -3.56 -6.45
N ALA A 170 -14.98 -3.43 -6.61
CA ALA A 170 -15.95 -4.47 -6.21
C ALA A 170 -15.89 -5.72 -7.11
N HIS A 171 -15.39 -5.58 -8.34
CA HIS A 171 -15.43 -6.63 -9.35
C HIS A 171 -14.51 -7.82 -8.99
N ALA A 172 -13.31 -7.58 -8.45
CA ALA A 172 -12.36 -8.66 -8.09
C ALA A 172 -12.92 -9.66 -7.06
N GLN A 173 -13.86 -9.20 -6.21
CA GLN A 173 -14.46 -10.03 -5.17
C GLN A 173 -15.86 -10.56 -5.55
N GLU A 174 -16.65 -9.79 -6.31
CA GLU A 174 -18.03 -10.14 -6.64
C GLU A 174 -18.19 -10.94 -7.95
N GLU A 175 -17.41 -10.67 -9.00
CA GLU A 175 -17.64 -11.28 -10.33
C GLU A 175 -16.65 -12.41 -10.66
N ALA A 176 -15.39 -12.30 -10.24
CA ALA A 176 -14.39 -13.37 -10.41
C ALA A 176 -14.69 -14.62 -9.54
N GLY A 177 -15.45 -14.45 -8.44
CA GLY A 177 -16.01 -15.52 -7.62
C GLY A 177 -15.06 -16.71 -7.40
N PRO A 178 -15.44 -17.93 -7.83
CA PRO A 178 -14.69 -19.15 -7.55
C PRO A 178 -13.33 -19.23 -8.26
N ILE A 179 -13.08 -18.44 -9.31
CA ILE A 179 -11.77 -18.43 -9.99
C ILE A 179 -10.85 -17.29 -9.56
N ALA A 180 -11.31 -16.40 -8.66
CA ALA A 180 -10.50 -15.30 -8.15
C ALA A 180 -9.10 -15.73 -7.65
N PRO A 181 -8.91 -16.89 -6.99
CA PRO A 181 -7.58 -17.37 -6.59
C PRO A 181 -6.62 -17.72 -7.74
N PHE A 182 -7.11 -17.87 -8.97
CA PHE A 182 -6.29 -18.15 -10.16
C PHE A 182 -5.97 -16.89 -10.96
N LEU A 183 -6.73 -15.80 -10.73
CA LEU A 183 -6.50 -14.50 -11.38
C LEU A 183 -5.47 -13.64 -10.63
N LEU A 184 -4.65 -14.26 -9.77
CA LEU A 184 -3.70 -13.57 -8.88
C LEU A 184 -2.37 -13.21 -9.56
N ASP A 185 -2.00 -13.95 -10.60
CA ASP A 185 -0.79 -13.77 -11.38
C ASP A 185 -1.15 -13.90 -12.86
N ILE A 186 -1.62 -12.79 -13.44
CA ILE A 186 -2.11 -12.76 -14.81
C ILE A 186 -1.39 -11.71 -15.64
N ARG A 187 -1.15 -12.02 -16.91
CA ARG A 187 -0.71 -11.04 -17.90
C ARG A 187 -1.87 -10.68 -18.79
N ARG A 188 -2.00 -9.39 -19.12
CA ARG A 188 -3.10 -8.88 -19.93
C ARG A 188 -2.57 -8.16 -21.15
N ARG A 189 -3.05 -8.54 -22.33
CA ARG A 189 -2.69 -7.90 -23.59
C ARG A 189 -3.95 -7.44 -24.32
N LEU A 190 -3.97 -6.19 -24.78
CA LEU A 190 -5.14 -5.56 -25.41
C LEU A 190 -4.90 -5.37 -26.91
N PHE A 191 -5.91 -5.72 -27.71
CA PHE A 191 -5.87 -5.62 -29.16
C PHE A 191 -7.17 -5.02 -29.71
N HIS A 192 -7.08 -4.40 -30.89
CA HIS A 192 -8.20 -3.82 -31.63
C HIS A 192 -8.45 -4.62 -32.90
N ARG A 193 -9.71 -4.91 -33.22
CA ARG A 193 -10.08 -5.54 -34.50
C ARG A 193 -9.57 -4.71 -35.67
N VAL A 194 -9.03 -5.37 -36.69
CA VAL A 194 -8.81 -4.79 -38.01
C VAL A 194 -9.96 -5.25 -38.91
N ASP A 195 -10.85 -4.32 -39.27
CA ASP A 195 -11.89 -4.62 -40.26
C ASP A 195 -11.23 -4.69 -41.63
N HIS A 196 -11.36 -5.83 -42.33
CA HIS A 196 -10.92 -5.97 -43.72
C HIS A 196 -11.79 -5.07 -44.62
N PRO A 197 -11.24 -4.03 -45.26
CA PRO A 197 -11.95 -3.37 -46.35
C PRO A 197 -11.77 -4.24 -47.61
N ASP A 198 -12.88 -4.56 -48.27
CA ASP A 198 -12.85 -5.01 -49.66
C ASP A 198 -11.98 -4.09 -50.51
N SER A 199 -11.13 -4.71 -51.33
CA SER A 199 -10.28 -4.16 -52.40
C SER A 199 -10.28 -2.63 -52.62
N GLY A 200 -9.11 -2.02 -52.39
CA GLY A 200 -8.63 -0.90 -53.23
C GLY A 200 -8.58 0.47 -52.58
N ARG A 201 -7.50 0.74 -51.82
CA ARG A 201 -6.77 2.02 -51.85
C ARG A 201 -5.45 1.85 -51.11
N VAL A 202 -4.35 2.02 -51.84
CA VAL A 202 -3.00 2.11 -51.28
C VAL A 202 -2.77 3.59 -50.97
N ASP A 203 -2.84 3.97 -49.71
CA ASP A 203 -2.28 5.24 -49.26
C ASP A 203 -0.78 5.06 -48.97
N GLN A 204 0.04 5.97 -49.50
CA GLN A 204 1.50 5.94 -49.40
C GLN A 204 1.99 6.18 -47.96
N PRO A 205 3.17 5.65 -47.57
CA PRO A 205 3.71 5.82 -46.23
C PRO A 205 4.34 7.20 -46.07
N ASP A 206 3.89 7.94 -45.05
CA ASP A 206 4.55 9.16 -44.58
C ASP A 206 5.84 8.78 -43.84
N SER A 207 6.96 9.03 -44.49
CA SER A 207 8.30 8.78 -43.96
C SER A 207 8.68 9.87 -42.95
N ARG A 208 8.64 9.55 -41.64
CA ARG A 208 9.53 10.05 -40.54
C ARG A 208 8.95 9.80 -39.14
N ARG A 209 8.60 8.56 -38.83
CA ARG A 209 8.50 8.11 -37.43
C ARG A 209 9.30 6.83 -37.30
N GLU A 210 10.27 6.82 -36.38
CA GLU A 210 10.92 5.60 -35.95
C GLU A 210 9.84 4.60 -35.50
N PRO A 211 10.02 3.29 -35.78
CA PRO A 211 9.05 2.27 -35.42
C PRO A 211 8.87 2.29 -33.90
N SER A 212 7.74 2.81 -33.43
CA SER A 212 7.32 2.59 -32.07
C SER A 212 7.10 1.09 -31.93
N ARG A 213 7.89 0.41 -31.10
CA ARG A 213 7.46 -0.83 -30.45
C ARG A 213 6.00 -0.62 -30.05
N GLY A 214 5.17 -1.63 -30.28
CA GLY A 214 3.79 -1.60 -29.81
C GLY A 214 3.72 -1.04 -28.40
N LYS A 215 2.62 -0.35 -28.07
CA LYS A 215 2.25 -0.29 -26.66
C LYS A 215 1.87 -1.71 -26.25
N GLU A 216 2.88 -2.55 -26.02
CA GLU A 216 2.94 -3.36 -24.83
C GLU A 216 2.53 -2.41 -23.70
N THR A 217 1.28 -2.50 -23.26
CA THR A 217 1.08 -2.41 -21.82
C THR A 217 1.71 -3.68 -21.25
N ASP A 218 3.05 -3.74 -21.28
CA ASP A 218 3.83 -4.55 -20.39
C ASP A 218 3.60 -3.89 -19.04
N VAL A 219 2.64 -4.43 -18.30
CA VAL A 219 2.19 -3.92 -17.00
C VAL A 219 3.30 -4.05 -15.93
N HIS A 220 4.55 -4.32 -16.33
CA HIS A 220 5.70 -4.47 -15.46
C HIS A 220 6.87 -3.52 -15.79
N THR A 221 7.06 -3.01 -17.01
CA THR A 221 8.23 -2.13 -17.27
C THR A 221 8.01 -0.66 -16.87
N THR A 222 6.76 -0.22 -16.66
CA THR A 222 6.45 1.16 -16.23
C THR A 222 5.44 1.18 -15.08
N THR A 223 5.55 2.14 -14.16
CA THR A 223 4.57 2.37 -13.09
C THR A 223 4.56 3.84 -12.63
N ASP A 224 3.55 4.32 -11.90
CA ASP A 224 3.64 5.67 -11.31
C ASP A 224 4.60 5.69 -10.11
N VAL A 225 4.51 4.69 -9.22
CA VAL A 225 5.36 4.62 -8.02
C VAL A 225 5.95 3.22 -7.83
N LEU A 226 7.28 3.12 -7.78
CA LEU A 226 7.98 1.91 -7.36
C LEU A 226 8.27 1.96 -5.86
N ILE A 227 7.84 0.95 -5.12
CA ILE A 227 8.03 0.83 -3.67
C ILE A 227 8.96 -0.36 -3.43
N VAL A 228 10.03 -0.15 -2.66
CA VAL A 228 11.07 -1.16 -2.42
C VAL A 228 11.03 -1.59 -0.97
N GLY A 229 10.69 -2.86 -0.71
CA GLY A 229 10.55 -3.46 0.61
C GLY A 229 9.08 -3.63 1.02
N ALA A 230 8.65 -4.87 1.27
CA ALA A 230 7.27 -5.20 1.63
C ALA A 230 7.05 -5.43 3.14
N GLY A 231 7.75 -4.65 3.97
CA GLY A 231 7.44 -4.53 5.40
C GLY A 231 6.26 -3.59 5.67
N PRO A 232 5.93 -3.29 6.95
CA PRO A 232 4.75 -2.49 7.31
C PRO A 232 4.71 -1.13 6.62
N THR A 233 5.84 -0.43 6.52
CA THR A 233 5.96 0.87 5.84
C THR A 233 5.63 0.78 4.34
N GLY A 234 6.23 -0.19 3.64
CA GLY A 234 6.04 -0.35 2.20
C GLY A 234 4.63 -0.83 1.85
N LEU A 235 4.09 -1.77 2.63
CA LEU A 235 2.70 -2.23 2.48
C LEU A 235 1.70 -1.10 2.77
N THR A 236 1.93 -0.29 3.81
CA THR A 236 1.11 0.90 4.09
C THR A 236 1.15 1.88 2.92
N THR A 237 2.36 2.15 2.38
CA THR A 237 2.55 3.03 1.23
C THR A 237 1.75 2.53 0.01
N ALA A 238 1.85 1.23 -0.29
CA ALA A 238 1.15 0.61 -1.39
C ALA A 238 -0.38 0.65 -1.20
N VAL A 239 -0.88 0.35 0.00
CA VAL A 239 -2.32 0.42 0.31
C VAL A 239 -2.83 1.84 0.11
N GLU A 240 -2.10 2.86 0.59
CA GLU A 240 -2.53 4.25 0.44
C GLU A 240 -2.52 4.74 -1.01
N LEU A 241 -1.52 4.36 -1.80
CA LEU A 241 -1.44 4.70 -3.21
C LEU A 241 -2.54 4.00 -4.01
N ALA A 242 -2.74 2.70 -3.79
CA ALA A 242 -3.78 1.91 -4.46
C ALA A 242 -5.19 2.40 -4.09
N ARG A 243 -5.47 2.75 -2.83
CA ARG A 243 -6.74 3.38 -2.42
C ARG A 243 -7.01 4.72 -3.11
N ARG A 244 -5.96 5.40 -3.58
CA ARG A 244 -6.03 6.64 -4.37
C ARG A 244 -6.01 6.38 -5.88
N GLY A 245 -6.04 5.13 -6.33
CA GLY A 245 -5.96 4.79 -7.75
C GLY A 245 -4.66 5.22 -8.42
N VAL A 246 -3.57 5.31 -7.65
CA VAL A 246 -2.21 5.48 -8.18
C VAL A 246 -1.67 4.11 -8.54
N ASP A 247 -1.14 3.96 -9.75
CA ASP A 247 -0.49 2.71 -10.15
C ASP A 247 0.83 2.55 -9.39
N CYS A 248 0.99 1.45 -8.67
CA CYS A 248 2.20 1.21 -7.90
C CYS A 248 2.65 -0.24 -7.97
N ARG A 249 3.97 -0.41 -8.04
CA ARG A 249 4.63 -1.72 -7.95
C ARG A 249 5.37 -1.81 -6.64
N LEU A 250 5.10 -2.85 -5.86
CA LEU A 250 5.78 -3.14 -4.60
C LEU A 250 6.70 -4.35 -4.78
N VAL A 251 8.00 -4.18 -4.55
CA VAL A 251 9.01 -5.24 -4.71
C VAL A 251 9.61 -5.65 -3.37
N GLU A 252 9.94 -6.93 -3.22
CA GLU A 252 10.53 -7.50 -2.02
C GLU A 252 11.56 -8.56 -2.39
N LYS A 253 12.76 -8.48 -1.81
CA LYS A 253 13.85 -9.41 -2.10
C LYS A 253 13.59 -10.81 -1.54
N ARG A 254 12.88 -10.93 -0.41
CA ARG A 254 12.52 -12.22 0.17
C ARG A 254 11.47 -12.92 -0.70
N ALA A 255 11.75 -14.18 -1.07
CA ALA A 255 10.85 -14.99 -1.90
C ALA A 255 9.54 -15.35 -1.18
N THR A 256 9.57 -15.48 0.14
CA THR A 256 8.40 -15.78 0.97
C THR A 256 8.19 -14.70 2.03
N PRO A 257 6.94 -14.43 2.45
CA PRO A 257 6.69 -13.65 3.65
C PRO A 257 7.36 -14.30 4.87
N PRO A 258 7.74 -13.52 5.90
CA PRO A 258 8.18 -14.09 7.17
C PRO A 258 7.07 -14.98 7.76
N GLY A 259 7.35 -16.27 7.98
CA GLY A 259 6.36 -17.22 8.51
C GLY A 259 6.14 -17.07 10.03
N GLN A 260 7.21 -16.71 10.73
CA GLN A 260 7.34 -16.27 12.12
C GLN A 260 8.62 -15.41 12.16
N ALA A 261 8.79 -14.56 13.18
CA ALA A 261 9.89 -13.60 13.35
C ALA A 261 9.63 -12.22 12.77
N ASP A 262 9.35 -11.25 13.64
CA ASP A 262 9.53 -9.85 13.29
C ASP A 262 9.72 -8.96 14.51
N LYS A 263 10.28 -7.77 14.26
CA LYS A 263 10.85 -6.84 15.24
C LYS A 263 9.82 -6.21 16.16
N ALA A 264 8.62 -5.91 15.64
CA ALA A 264 7.64 -5.06 16.30
C ALA A 264 6.39 -5.81 16.81
N ILE A 265 5.79 -5.28 17.88
CA ILE A 265 4.53 -5.77 18.48
C ILE A 265 3.58 -4.61 18.79
N GLY A 266 4.07 -3.55 19.44
CA GLY A 266 3.21 -2.45 19.88
C GLY A 266 2.68 -1.64 18.69
N VAL A 267 1.37 -1.50 18.59
CA VAL A 267 0.65 -0.67 17.62
C VAL A 267 0.00 0.49 18.36
N HIS A 268 0.45 1.71 18.07
CA HIS A 268 0.02 2.91 18.76
C HIS A 268 -1.42 3.31 18.43
N CYS A 269 -2.04 4.09 19.31
CA CYS A 269 -3.36 4.69 19.11
C CYS A 269 -3.48 5.38 17.75
N ARG A 270 -2.47 6.17 17.37
CA ARG A 270 -2.45 6.87 16.08
C ARG A 270 -2.41 5.92 14.88
N THR A 271 -1.70 4.81 14.98
CA THR A 271 -1.64 3.79 13.93
C THR A 271 -2.98 3.08 13.77
N MET A 272 -3.70 2.82 14.87
CA MET A 272 -5.05 2.26 14.80
C MET A 272 -6.03 3.17 14.04
N GLU A 273 -5.95 4.49 14.23
CA GLU A 273 -6.75 5.45 13.44
C GLU A 273 -6.38 5.45 11.95
N ILE A 274 -5.09 5.27 11.63
CA ILE A 274 -4.65 5.12 10.25
C ILE A 274 -5.28 3.85 9.66
N TRP A 275 -5.19 2.73 10.37
CA TRP A 275 -5.76 1.45 9.94
C TRP A 275 -7.29 1.44 9.87
N GLU A 276 -7.97 2.28 10.65
CA GLU A 276 -9.41 2.52 10.51
C GLU A 276 -9.70 3.07 9.11
N ARG A 277 -8.92 4.07 8.69
CA ARG A 277 -9.04 4.65 7.35
C ARG A 277 -8.62 3.66 6.28
N GLN A 278 -7.54 2.89 6.48
CA GLN A 278 -7.10 1.88 5.51
C GLN A 278 -8.09 0.72 5.37
N GLY A 279 -8.95 0.52 6.37
CA GLY A 279 -9.97 -0.52 6.39
C GLY A 279 -9.43 -1.88 6.87
N ILE A 280 -8.49 -1.88 7.82
CA ILE A 280 -7.96 -3.11 8.44
C ILE A 280 -8.07 -3.13 9.97
N VAL A 281 -8.58 -2.05 10.58
CA VAL A 281 -8.59 -1.90 12.04
C VAL A 281 -9.38 -3.00 12.73
N ARG A 282 -10.46 -3.49 12.13
CA ARG A 282 -11.30 -4.54 12.72
C ARG A 282 -10.53 -5.85 12.80
N GLU A 283 -9.93 -6.24 11.69
CA GLU A 283 -9.13 -7.44 11.59
C GLU A 283 -7.90 -7.37 12.51
N ALA A 284 -7.30 -6.19 12.66
CA ALA A 284 -6.23 -5.95 13.63
C ALA A 284 -6.69 -6.14 15.07
N MET A 285 -7.87 -5.61 15.45
CA MET A 285 -8.44 -5.81 16.79
C MET A 285 -8.73 -7.28 17.08
N ASP A 286 -9.25 -8.03 16.11
CA ASP A 286 -9.57 -9.45 16.25
C ASP A 286 -8.30 -10.33 16.35
N ALA A 287 -7.22 -9.92 15.69
CA ALA A 287 -5.93 -10.63 15.66
C ALA A 287 -4.97 -10.25 16.80
N GLY A 288 -5.16 -9.09 17.43
CA GLY A 288 -4.28 -8.56 18.47
C GLY A 288 -4.73 -8.85 19.91
N ILE A 289 -4.02 -8.24 20.86
CA ILE A 289 -4.38 -8.18 22.28
C ILE A 289 -4.27 -6.73 22.77
N TRP A 290 -5.24 -6.25 23.55
CA TRP A 290 -5.18 -4.90 24.12
C TRP A 290 -4.12 -4.81 25.20
N LEU A 291 -3.27 -3.79 25.12
CA LEU A 291 -2.31 -3.45 26.15
C LEU A 291 -2.95 -2.43 27.09
N THR A 292 -3.17 -2.82 28.33
CA THR A 292 -3.94 -2.04 29.32
C THR A 292 -3.05 -1.15 30.19
N GLY A 293 -1.73 -1.34 30.14
CA GLY A 293 -0.81 -0.58 30.97
C GLY A 293 0.63 -1.07 30.88
N ASN A 294 1.50 -0.43 31.66
CA ASN A 294 2.84 -0.94 31.95
C ASN A 294 3.11 -1.03 33.45
N MET A 295 4.05 -1.89 33.79
CA MET A 295 4.60 -2.00 35.15
C MET A 295 6.11 -2.11 35.08
N VAL A 296 6.79 -1.44 36.01
CA VAL A 296 8.24 -1.48 36.17
C VAL A 296 8.56 -1.96 37.57
N PHE A 297 9.44 -2.96 37.63
CA PHE A 297 10.00 -3.51 38.85
C PHE A 297 11.50 -3.26 38.86
N VAL A 298 12.04 -2.78 39.98
CA VAL A 298 13.47 -2.62 40.19
C VAL A 298 13.86 -3.44 41.41
N ASN A 299 14.82 -4.35 41.24
CA ASN A 299 15.27 -5.25 42.32
C ASN A 299 14.10 -5.96 43.03
N GLY A 300 13.13 -6.45 42.24
CA GLY A 300 11.94 -7.16 42.71
C GLY A 300 10.81 -6.30 43.29
N HIS A 301 10.99 -4.98 43.40
CA HIS A 301 9.98 -4.05 43.95
C HIS A 301 9.28 -3.30 42.82
N GLU A 302 7.96 -3.21 42.86
CA GLU A 302 7.20 -2.38 41.93
C GLU A 302 7.53 -0.90 42.18
N THR A 303 8.09 -0.23 41.18
CA THR A 303 8.43 1.19 41.24
C THR A 303 7.47 2.05 40.44
N HIS A 304 6.89 1.51 39.37
CA HIS A 304 5.96 2.23 38.51
C HIS A 304 4.84 1.33 38.01
N ARG A 305 3.63 1.90 37.94
CA ARG A 305 2.46 1.31 37.31
C ARG A 305 1.68 2.41 36.61
N MET A 306 1.41 2.22 35.31
CA MET A 306 0.58 3.13 34.54
C MET A 306 -0.57 2.38 33.89
N SER A 307 -1.78 2.90 34.01
CA SER A 307 -2.90 2.49 33.18
C SER A 307 -2.87 3.24 31.85
N TRP A 308 -3.14 2.52 30.77
CA TRP A 308 -3.28 3.07 29.42
C TRP A 308 -4.76 3.14 28.97
N GLU A 309 -5.69 2.92 29.89
CA GLU A 309 -7.12 3.07 29.64
C GLU A 309 -7.51 4.56 29.58
N LEU A 310 -7.58 5.09 28.36
CA LEU A 310 -7.97 6.47 28.08
C LEU A 310 -9.27 6.48 27.25
N PRO A 311 -10.45 6.59 27.89
CA PRO A 311 -11.74 6.48 27.21
C PRO A 311 -12.02 7.63 26.21
N GLU A 312 -11.29 8.73 26.30
CA GLU A 312 -11.35 9.84 25.34
C GLU A 312 -10.67 9.55 24.00
N LEU A 313 -9.84 8.51 23.93
CA LEU A 313 -9.21 8.09 22.67
C LEU A 313 -10.08 7.08 21.94
N PRO A 314 -10.16 7.14 20.59
CA PRO A 314 -10.95 6.18 19.82
C PRO A 314 -10.37 4.77 19.90
N TYR A 315 -9.06 4.64 20.10
CA TYR A 315 -8.35 3.36 20.17
C TYR A 315 -7.29 3.36 21.27
N ALA A 316 -7.13 2.21 21.92
CA ALA A 316 -6.06 1.93 22.87
C ALA A 316 -4.81 1.36 22.16
N HIS A 317 -3.74 1.15 22.93
CA HIS A 317 -2.53 0.50 22.45
C HIS A 317 -2.79 -1.00 22.20
N LEU A 318 -2.52 -1.48 21.00
CA LEU A 318 -2.72 -2.87 20.61
C LEU A 318 -1.37 -3.61 20.53
N GLY A 319 -1.29 -4.81 21.07
CA GLY A 319 -0.21 -5.76 20.83
C GLY A 319 -0.55 -6.63 19.62
N LEU A 320 0.15 -6.44 18.51
CA LEU A 320 -0.03 -7.21 17.29
C LEU A 320 1.35 -7.51 16.68
N PRO A 321 1.75 -8.79 16.57
CA PRO A 321 3.01 -9.13 15.93
C PRO A 321 3.10 -8.56 14.52
N GLN A 322 4.28 -8.10 14.13
CA GLN A 322 4.47 -7.51 12.80
C GLN A 322 4.15 -8.49 11.65
N TYR A 323 4.39 -9.80 11.76
CA TYR A 323 3.97 -10.75 10.71
C TYR A 323 2.44 -10.77 10.50
N GLU A 324 1.64 -10.58 11.55
CA GLU A 324 0.19 -10.40 11.42
C GLU A 324 -0.13 -9.06 10.78
N THR A 325 0.61 -8.00 11.13
CA THR A 325 0.47 -6.68 10.49
C THR A 325 0.74 -6.75 8.98
N GLU A 326 1.83 -7.41 8.58
CA GLU A 326 2.18 -7.61 7.17
C GLU A 326 1.16 -8.47 6.44
N ARG A 327 0.65 -9.53 7.09
CA ARG A 327 -0.43 -10.37 6.55
C ARG A 327 -1.69 -9.54 6.28
N LEU A 328 -2.17 -8.80 7.27
CA LEU A 328 -3.38 -7.97 7.18
C LEU A 328 -3.25 -6.88 6.11
N LEU A 329 -2.11 -6.18 6.05
CA LEU A 329 -1.86 -5.17 5.02
C LEU A 329 -1.71 -5.79 3.63
N THR A 330 -1.11 -6.98 3.50
CA THR A 330 -0.99 -7.70 2.22
C THR A 330 -2.37 -8.15 1.72
N GLU A 331 -3.21 -8.69 2.61
CA GLU A 331 -4.60 -9.04 2.30
C GLU A 331 -5.39 -7.81 1.86
N ARG A 332 -5.24 -6.69 2.58
CA ARG A 332 -5.87 -5.43 2.18
C ARG A 332 -5.40 -4.93 0.83
N LEU A 333 -4.09 -4.93 0.58
CA LEU A 333 -3.51 -4.51 -0.69
C LEU A 333 -4.06 -5.34 -1.85
N ALA A 334 -4.22 -6.65 -1.65
CA ALA A 334 -4.81 -7.55 -2.63
C ALA A 334 -6.26 -7.18 -2.99
N THR A 335 -7.08 -6.75 -2.03
CA THR A 335 -8.45 -6.25 -2.32
C THR A 335 -8.47 -4.99 -3.17
N LEU A 336 -7.32 -4.31 -3.30
CA LEU A 336 -7.14 -3.11 -4.12
C LEU A 336 -6.47 -3.43 -5.47
N GLY A 337 -6.27 -4.71 -5.79
CA GLY A 337 -5.72 -5.16 -7.06
C GLY A 337 -4.20 -5.14 -7.16
N VAL A 338 -3.48 -4.94 -6.05
CA VAL A 338 -2.01 -4.91 -6.02
C VAL A 338 -1.48 -6.05 -5.15
N ARG A 339 -0.34 -6.64 -5.51
CA ARG A 339 0.36 -7.65 -4.69
C ARG A 339 1.85 -7.36 -4.65
N PRO A 340 2.55 -7.66 -3.54
CA PRO A 340 4.00 -7.58 -3.50
C PRO A 340 4.63 -8.58 -4.46
N GLN A 341 5.51 -8.11 -5.34
CA GLN A 341 6.38 -8.97 -6.13
C GLN A 341 7.57 -9.41 -5.27
N ARG A 342 7.56 -10.68 -4.89
CA ARG A 342 8.59 -11.29 -4.04
C ARG A 342 9.72 -11.89 -4.88
N GLY A 343 10.90 -12.03 -4.27
CA GLY A 343 12.10 -12.47 -4.97
C GLY A 343 12.66 -11.44 -5.97
N ALA A 344 12.32 -10.16 -5.78
CA ALA A 344 12.78 -9.04 -6.61
C ALA A 344 13.57 -8.04 -5.76
N GLU A 345 14.87 -7.92 -6.01
CA GLU A 345 15.78 -7.06 -5.28
C GLU A 345 16.15 -5.82 -6.10
N LEU A 346 16.05 -4.62 -5.54
CA LEU A 346 16.58 -3.43 -6.17
C LEU A 346 18.11 -3.46 -6.16
N VAL A 347 18.74 -3.39 -7.34
CA VAL A 347 20.21 -3.39 -7.49
C VAL A 347 20.74 -1.97 -7.64
N ALA A 348 20.11 -1.18 -8.50
CA ALA A 348 20.52 0.17 -8.88
C ALA A 348 19.32 1.00 -9.33
N PHE A 349 19.46 2.32 -9.31
CA PHE A 349 18.57 3.21 -10.06
C PHE A 349 19.31 4.47 -10.52
N THR A 350 18.77 5.10 -11.55
CA THR A 350 19.09 6.47 -11.95
C THR A 350 17.81 7.29 -12.02
N GLN A 351 17.91 8.60 -11.93
CA GLN A 351 16.73 9.47 -11.99
C GLN A 351 17.01 10.69 -12.86
N ASP A 352 15.98 11.16 -13.56
CA ASP A 352 15.99 12.33 -14.45
C ASP A 352 14.83 13.27 -14.09
N ASP A 353 14.53 14.24 -14.94
CA ASP A 353 13.47 15.22 -14.67
C ASP A 353 12.06 14.65 -14.77
N ASP A 354 11.87 13.47 -15.36
CA ASP A 354 10.57 12.84 -15.61
C ASP A 354 10.29 11.60 -14.75
N GLY A 355 11.33 10.97 -14.18
CA GLY A 355 11.17 9.72 -13.43
C GLY A 355 12.45 9.10 -12.91
N VAL A 356 12.32 7.84 -12.51
CA VAL A 356 13.36 6.97 -11.94
C VAL A 356 13.41 5.68 -12.77
N THR A 357 14.59 5.30 -13.24
CA THR A 357 14.84 4.02 -13.91
C THR A 357 15.56 3.10 -12.94
N ALA A 358 14.88 2.07 -12.47
CA ALA A 358 15.38 1.11 -11.49
C ALA A 358 15.70 -0.24 -12.16
N THR A 359 16.78 -0.88 -11.70
CA THR A 359 17.17 -2.24 -12.07
C THR A 359 16.85 -3.18 -10.93
N LEU A 360 16.05 -4.20 -11.20
CA LEU A 360 15.65 -5.24 -10.26
C LEU A 360 16.33 -6.56 -10.64
N ALA A 361 16.96 -7.22 -9.68
CA ALA A 361 17.37 -8.62 -9.82
C ALA A 361 16.21 -9.52 -9.43
N THR A 362 15.80 -10.41 -10.33
CA THR A 362 14.72 -11.38 -10.13
C THR A 362 15.25 -12.80 -10.34
N GLN A 363 14.45 -13.81 -10.00
CA GLN A 363 14.79 -15.22 -10.27
C GLN A 363 14.95 -15.51 -11.78
N THR A 364 14.33 -14.71 -12.64
CA THR A 364 14.38 -14.85 -14.10
C THR A 364 15.48 -14.00 -14.76
N GLY A 365 16.24 -13.23 -13.98
CA GLY A 365 17.28 -12.31 -14.46
C GLY A 365 17.04 -10.86 -14.05
N GLU A 366 17.80 -9.95 -14.64
CA GLU A 366 17.63 -8.52 -14.40
C GLU A 366 16.44 -7.96 -15.19
N GLU A 367 15.65 -7.12 -14.52
CA GLU A 367 14.51 -6.40 -15.06
C GLU A 367 14.72 -4.89 -14.88
N THR A 368 14.31 -4.09 -15.85
CA THR A 368 14.34 -2.62 -15.73
C THR A 368 12.91 -2.08 -15.61
N VAL A 369 12.71 -1.22 -14.61
CA VAL A 369 11.41 -0.58 -14.32
C VAL A 369 11.55 0.93 -14.37
N ARG A 370 10.66 1.59 -15.10
CA ARG A 370 10.55 3.04 -15.15
C ARG A 370 9.39 3.52 -14.27
N ALA A 371 9.68 4.28 -13.23
CA ALA A 371 8.69 4.85 -12.33
C ALA A 371 8.70 6.39 -12.38
N ARG A 372 7.60 7.08 -12.02
CA ARG A 372 7.64 8.55 -11.81
C ARG A 372 8.33 8.90 -10.49
N TYR A 373 8.14 8.04 -9.49
CA TYR A 373 8.70 8.16 -8.15
C TYR A 373 9.15 6.79 -7.62
N LEU A 374 10.13 6.80 -6.71
CA LEU A 374 10.60 5.62 -5.98
C LEU A 374 10.51 5.89 -4.47
N VAL A 375 10.01 4.92 -3.70
CA VAL A 375 9.99 4.97 -2.24
C VAL A 375 10.75 3.78 -1.66
N GLY A 376 11.84 4.04 -0.96
CA GLY A 376 12.63 3.07 -0.21
C GLY A 376 12.01 2.79 1.16
N CYS A 377 11.46 1.59 1.31
CA CYS A 377 10.91 1.02 2.54
C CYS A 377 11.67 -0.26 2.94
N ASP A 378 12.92 -0.37 2.50
CA ASP A 378 13.78 -1.56 2.49
C ASP A 378 14.65 -1.70 3.76
N GLY A 379 14.25 -1.00 4.83
CA GLY A 379 14.70 -1.26 6.19
C GLY A 379 16.11 -0.76 6.54
N ALA A 380 16.66 -1.33 7.62
CA ALA A 380 17.90 -0.83 8.22
C ALA A 380 19.12 -0.91 7.29
N HIS A 381 19.13 -1.83 6.32
CA HIS A 381 20.16 -1.96 5.30
C HIS A 381 19.69 -1.42 3.94
N SER A 382 18.84 -0.39 3.95
CA SER A 382 18.25 0.21 2.75
C SER A 382 19.29 0.46 1.66
N ARG A 383 19.08 -0.22 0.53
CA ARG A 383 19.80 -0.03 -0.73
C ARG A 383 19.42 1.30 -1.36
N VAL A 384 18.16 1.72 -1.21
CA VAL A 384 17.71 3.03 -1.69
C VAL A 384 18.47 4.16 -0.99
N ARG A 385 18.59 4.10 0.34
CA ARG A 385 19.35 5.07 1.14
C ARG A 385 20.82 5.13 0.69
N GLU A 386 21.43 3.96 0.51
CA GLU A 386 22.83 3.85 0.07
C GLU A 386 23.04 4.47 -1.31
N LEU A 387 22.21 4.11 -2.30
CA LEU A 387 22.31 4.60 -3.68
C LEU A 387 22.01 6.10 -3.81
N LEU A 388 21.18 6.66 -2.93
CA LEU A 388 20.98 8.11 -2.83
C LEU A 388 22.14 8.85 -2.16
N GLY A 389 23.09 8.14 -1.56
CA GLY A 389 24.18 8.76 -0.80
C GLY A 389 23.71 9.47 0.47
N LEU A 390 22.60 9.03 1.06
CA LEU A 390 22.09 9.58 2.32
C LEU A 390 22.95 9.08 3.48
N THR A 391 23.23 9.96 4.44
CA THR A 391 24.11 9.66 5.57
C THR A 391 23.40 9.87 6.89
N PHE A 392 23.80 9.13 7.95
CA PHE A 392 23.22 9.32 9.27
C PHE A 392 23.78 10.60 9.93
N SER A 393 22.90 11.55 10.24
CA SER A 393 23.23 12.79 10.95
C SER A 393 23.79 12.47 12.34
N GLY A 394 25.00 12.97 12.63
CA GLY A 394 25.71 12.65 13.88
C GLY A 394 26.34 11.25 13.92
N GLY A 395 26.28 10.49 12.82
CA GLY A 395 26.74 9.11 12.74
C GLY A 395 25.70 8.10 13.20
N LEU A 396 25.96 6.82 12.91
CA LEU A 396 25.11 5.72 13.39
C LEU A 396 25.56 5.32 14.80
N GLY A 397 24.78 5.69 15.80
CA GLY A 397 25.02 5.26 17.18
C GLY A 397 24.67 3.79 17.35
N ARG A 398 25.45 3.09 18.17
CA ARG A 398 25.26 1.65 18.45
C ARG A 398 25.40 1.39 19.93
N PHE A 399 24.50 0.59 20.47
CA PHE A 399 24.62 0.11 21.83
C PHE A 399 25.77 -0.91 21.88
N PRO A 400 26.63 -0.87 22.90
CA PRO A 400 27.69 -1.84 23.06
C PRO A 400 27.13 -3.22 23.42
N GLN A 401 25.90 -3.31 23.94
CA GLN A 401 25.26 -4.57 24.30
C GLN A 401 24.51 -5.22 23.12
N LEU A 402 24.59 -6.55 23.05
CA LEU A 402 23.68 -7.42 22.32
C LEU A 402 22.46 -7.71 23.17
N PHE A 403 21.32 -7.84 22.51
CA PHE A 403 20.04 -8.19 23.12
C PHE A 403 19.55 -9.49 22.51
N MET A 404 18.85 -10.28 23.31
CA MET A 404 18.16 -11.48 22.84
C MET A 404 16.65 -11.32 23.01
N LEU A 405 15.92 -11.93 22.09
CA LEU A 405 14.46 -12.01 22.08
C LEU A 405 14.03 -13.47 22.11
N GLY A 406 12.87 -13.73 22.72
CA GLY A 406 12.23 -15.04 22.70
C GLY A 406 10.71 -14.95 22.84
N ASP A 407 9.98 -15.68 22.02
CA ASP A 407 8.53 -15.87 22.15
C ASP A 407 8.26 -17.17 22.92
N VAL A 408 7.79 -17.04 24.15
CA VAL A 408 7.61 -18.15 25.09
C VAL A 408 6.25 -18.11 25.79
N ASP A 409 5.84 -19.24 26.35
CA ASP A 409 4.80 -19.29 27.36
C ASP A 409 5.43 -19.05 28.74
N VAL A 410 4.82 -18.21 29.57
CA VAL A 410 5.33 -17.79 30.89
C VAL A 410 4.31 -18.14 31.97
N ASP A 411 4.71 -18.99 32.93
CA ASP A 411 3.91 -19.36 34.09
C ASP A 411 4.24 -18.43 35.27
N TRP A 412 3.29 -17.54 35.60
CA TRP A 412 3.38 -16.53 36.67
C TRP A 412 2.00 -15.94 37.00
N ASP A 413 1.92 -15.19 38.11
CA ASP A 413 0.71 -14.51 38.58
C ASP A 413 0.66 -13.01 38.21
N MET A 414 1.39 -12.60 37.17
CA MET A 414 1.47 -11.20 36.76
C MET A 414 0.17 -10.73 36.07
N PRO A 415 -0.22 -9.44 36.19
CA PRO A 415 -1.42 -8.92 35.54
C PRO A 415 -1.40 -9.10 34.01
N ALA A 416 -2.48 -9.65 33.46
CA ALA A 416 -2.67 -9.75 32.02
C ALA A 416 -2.72 -8.36 31.36
N GLY A 417 -2.39 -8.30 30.06
CA GLY A 417 -2.47 -7.07 29.26
C GLY A 417 -1.41 -6.00 29.59
N HIS A 418 -0.55 -6.22 30.59
CA HIS A 418 0.49 -5.26 30.95
C HIS A 418 1.81 -5.56 30.25
N LEU A 419 2.47 -4.50 29.77
CA LEU A 419 3.89 -4.56 29.42
C LEU A 419 4.69 -4.53 30.72
N LEU A 420 5.49 -5.57 30.96
CA LEU A 420 6.23 -5.73 32.22
C LEU A 420 7.72 -5.48 31.99
N ARG A 421 8.34 -4.69 32.86
CA ARG A 421 9.78 -4.45 32.86
C ARG A 421 10.36 -4.83 34.22
N PHE A 422 11.35 -5.70 34.24
CA PHE A 422 12.11 -6.05 35.44
C PHE A 422 13.54 -5.60 35.25
N MET A 423 13.98 -4.70 36.11
CA MET A 423 15.32 -4.10 36.12
C MET A 423 16.07 -4.62 37.34
N HIS A 424 17.36 -4.85 37.18
CA HIS A 424 18.26 -5.15 38.28
C HIS A 424 19.39 -4.12 38.32
N GLU A 425 19.60 -3.57 39.51
CA GLU A 425 20.59 -2.53 39.78
C GLU A 425 21.49 -2.94 40.95
N THR A 426 22.79 -2.84 40.73
CA THR A 426 23.83 -3.03 41.76
C THR A 426 24.64 -1.73 41.86
N ASP A 427 24.79 -1.19 43.07
CA ASP A 427 25.56 0.04 43.35
C ASP A 427 25.15 1.24 42.46
N GLY A 428 23.85 1.39 42.19
CA GLY A 428 23.30 2.46 41.35
C GLY A 428 23.56 2.30 39.84
N ARG A 429 23.99 1.11 39.40
CA ARG A 429 24.19 0.78 37.99
C ARG A 429 23.29 -0.36 37.57
N MET A 430 22.51 -0.15 36.50
CA MET A 430 21.72 -1.20 35.87
C MET A 430 22.62 -2.29 35.27
N ASP A 431 22.42 -3.54 35.67
CA ASP A 431 23.17 -4.71 35.19
C ASP A 431 22.28 -5.89 34.73
N GLY A 432 20.96 -5.70 34.74
CA GLY A 432 19.98 -6.64 34.22
C GLY A 432 18.69 -5.93 33.81
N MET A 433 18.10 -6.38 32.71
CA MET A 433 16.81 -5.90 32.22
C MET A 433 16.06 -7.05 31.55
N LEU A 434 14.77 -7.17 31.84
CA LEU A 434 13.84 -8.11 31.22
C LEU A 434 12.57 -7.34 30.85
N VAL A 435 12.21 -7.33 29.57
CA VAL A 435 10.96 -6.75 29.07
C VAL A 435 10.07 -7.87 28.58
N CYS A 436 8.85 -7.96 29.08
CA CYS A 436 7.86 -8.95 28.68
C CYS A 436 6.65 -8.22 28.07
N VAL A 437 6.41 -8.46 26.79
CA VAL A 437 5.27 -7.90 26.04
C VAL A 437 4.25 -9.01 25.81
N PRO A 438 3.00 -8.88 26.27
CA PRO A 438 2.00 -9.91 26.08
C PRO A 438 1.65 -10.05 24.59
N LEU A 439 1.45 -11.29 24.17
CA LEU A 439 1.02 -11.68 22.83
C LEU A 439 -0.33 -12.39 22.92
N ARG A 440 -1.07 -12.41 21.82
CA ARG A 440 -2.31 -13.18 21.74
C ARG A 440 -2.01 -14.68 21.95
N GLY A 441 -2.68 -15.27 22.94
CA GLY A 441 -2.51 -16.65 23.39
C GLY A 441 -2.49 -16.74 24.92
N GLU A 442 -2.80 -17.91 25.48
CA GLU A 442 -2.69 -18.13 26.92
C GLU A 442 -1.23 -18.03 27.37
N SER A 443 -0.96 -17.16 28.34
CA SER A 443 0.36 -17.00 28.95
C SER A 443 1.50 -16.72 27.98
N ARG A 444 1.22 -16.18 26.79
CA ARG A 444 2.22 -15.99 25.73
C ARG A 444 2.85 -14.60 25.81
N TYR A 445 4.17 -14.54 25.84
CA TYR A 445 4.92 -13.28 25.90
C TYR A 445 6.11 -13.27 24.94
N ARG A 446 6.39 -12.09 24.38
CA ARG A 446 7.72 -11.79 23.85
C ARG A 446 8.59 -11.24 24.96
N ILE A 447 9.70 -11.92 25.19
CA ILE A 447 10.73 -11.53 26.13
C ILE A 447 11.87 -10.85 25.38
N ALA A 448 12.34 -9.71 25.88
CA ALA A 448 13.56 -9.03 25.45
C ALA A 448 14.48 -8.82 26.64
N THR A 449 15.76 -9.19 26.52
CA THR A 449 16.75 -9.03 27.60
C THR A 449 18.16 -8.89 27.02
N LEU A 450 19.15 -8.64 27.87
CA LEU A 450 20.56 -8.62 27.46
C LEU A 450 20.99 -10.03 27.03
N ALA A 451 21.67 -10.14 25.89
CA ALA A 451 22.18 -11.42 25.42
C ALA A 451 23.32 -11.91 26.33
N PRO A 452 23.39 -13.23 26.61
CA PRO A 452 24.50 -13.82 27.36
C PRO A 452 25.89 -13.47 26.77
N PRO A 453 26.95 -13.33 27.61
CA PRO A 453 28.31 -13.01 27.16
C PRO A 453 28.86 -13.92 26.05
N ARG A 454 28.40 -15.18 26.01
CA ARG A 454 28.81 -16.16 24.98
C ARG A 454 28.47 -15.73 23.55
N PHE A 455 27.44 -14.91 23.35
CA PHE A 455 27.09 -14.38 22.03
C PHE A 455 28.05 -13.27 21.59
N PHE A 456 28.55 -12.45 22.53
CA PHE A 456 29.59 -11.46 22.22
C PHE A 456 30.92 -12.12 21.85
N ALA A 457 31.26 -13.25 22.46
CA ALA A 457 32.47 -13.99 22.10
C ALA A 457 32.43 -14.49 20.64
N GLN A 458 31.25 -14.75 20.08
CA GLN A 458 31.06 -15.17 18.69
C GLN A 458 31.27 -14.05 17.68
N THR A 459 31.14 -12.78 18.08
CA THR A 459 31.44 -11.66 17.17
C THR A 459 32.94 -11.42 16.98
N GLY A 460 33.81 -12.18 17.68
CA GLY A 460 35.26 -12.03 17.58
C GLY A 460 35.78 -10.64 17.97
N GLY A 461 34.99 -9.86 18.72
CA GLY A 461 35.28 -8.45 19.01
C GLY A 461 35.04 -7.50 17.82
N GLN A 462 34.49 -7.98 16.71
CA GLN A 462 34.08 -7.16 15.57
C GLN A 462 32.67 -6.58 15.75
N ASP A 463 32.42 -5.48 15.04
CA ASP A 463 31.13 -4.81 15.02
C ASP A 463 30.09 -5.63 14.25
N ALA A 464 29.19 -6.31 14.98
CA ALA A 464 28.01 -6.92 14.37
C ALA A 464 27.17 -5.87 13.59
N PRO A 465 26.62 -6.21 12.41
CA PRO A 465 25.80 -5.30 11.62
C PRO A 465 24.55 -4.84 12.40
N PRO A 466 24.03 -3.62 12.14
CA PRO A 466 22.79 -3.13 12.73
C PRO A 466 21.61 -4.08 12.49
N GLY A 467 20.82 -4.38 13.53
CA GLY A 467 19.64 -5.23 13.40
C GLY A 467 19.87 -6.68 13.86
N PHE A 468 19.03 -7.58 13.36
CA PHE A 468 19.05 -9.01 13.70
C PHE A 468 20.16 -9.71 12.93
N SER A 469 20.92 -10.55 13.62
CA SER A 469 22.00 -11.31 12.99
C SER A 469 21.54 -12.74 12.70
N GLU A 470 21.46 -13.11 11.43
CA GLU A 470 21.32 -14.50 10.99
C GLU A 470 22.64 -15.30 11.18
N GLU A 471 23.74 -14.60 11.46
CA GLU A 471 25.07 -15.20 11.65
C GLU A 471 25.34 -15.64 13.10
N LEU A 472 24.56 -15.14 14.06
CA LEU A 472 24.67 -15.53 15.47
C LEU A 472 23.77 -16.73 15.76
N ALA A 473 24.24 -17.62 16.63
CA ALA A 473 23.42 -18.73 17.09
C ALA A 473 22.13 -18.21 17.75
N GLU A 474 21.03 -18.95 17.60
CA GLU A 474 19.75 -18.59 18.22
C GLU A 474 19.79 -18.81 19.74
N PRO A 475 19.15 -17.93 20.55
CA PRO A 475 18.95 -18.16 21.97
C PRO A 475 18.13 -19.44 22.22
N THR A 476 18.50 -20.21 23.23
CA THR A 476 17.78 -21.42 23.65
C THR A 476 16.75 -21.08 24.74
N LEU A 477 15.84 -22.02 25.00
CA LEU A 477 14.89 -21.89 26.12
C LEU A 477 15.63 -21.73 27.46
N ASP A 478 16.77 -22.41 27.63
CA ASP A 478 17.60 -22.31 28.84
C ASP A 478 18.21 -20.92 29.01
N ASP A 479 18.60 -20.22 27.92
CA ASP A 479 19.06 -18.84 28.03
C ASP A 479 17.94 -17.93 28.54
N VAL A 480 16.72 -18.10 28.00
CA VAL A 480 15.55 -17.32 28.41
C VAL A 480 15.18 -17.63 29.87
N GLN A 481 15.17 -18.91 30.25
CA GLN A 481 14.90 -19.32 31.64
C GLN A 481 15.94 -18.74 32.61
N ALA A 482 17.23 -18.71 32.25
CA ALA A 482 18.27 -18.12 33.07
C ALA A 482 18.07 -16.61 33.31
N ALA A 483 17.61 -15.86 32.29
CA ALA A 483 17.28 -14.45 32.44
C ALA A 483 16.05 -14.25 33.34
N VAL A 484 15.03 -15.10 33.18
CA VAL A 484 13.81 -15.09 33.98
C VAL A 484 14.08 -15.46 35.43
N ASP A 485 14.86 -16.49 35.71
CA ASP A 485 15.24 -16.91 37.08
C ASP A 485 15.96 -15.79 37.84
N ARG A 486 16.71 -14.95 37.13
CA ARG A 486 17.44 -13.82 37.73
C ARG A 486 16.56 -12.60 37.97
N LEU A 487 15.61 -12.30 37.08
CA LEU A 487 14.96 -10.98 37.00
C LEU A 487 13.46 -10.99 37.28
N ALA A 488 12.77 -12.08 36.96
CA ALA A 488 11.32 -12.21 37.13
C ALA A 488 10.96 -12.66 38.57
N PRO A 489 9.67 -12.67 38.94
CA PRO A 489 9.23 -13.18 40.25
C PRO A 489 9.73 -14.61 40.52
N PRO A 490 10.13 -14.94 41.76
CA PRO A 490 10.59 -16.28 42.11
C PRO A 490 9.56 -17.36 41.75
N GLY A 491 10.03 -18.44 41.12
CA GLY A 491 9.17 -19.55 40.68
C GLY A 491 8.64 -19.43 39.25
N THR A 492 8.87 -18.30 38.56
CA THR A 492 8.48 -18.14 37.16
C THR A 492 9.11 -19.23 36.28
N ARG A 493 8.31 -19.82 35.37
CA ARG A 493 8.78 -20.82 34.40
C ARG A 493 8.48 -20.38 32.98
N VAL A 494 9.43 -20.58 32.08
CA VAL A 494 9.21 -20.41 30.64
C VAL A 494 9.16 -21.76 29.94
N SER A 495 8.32 -21.85 28.92
CA SER A 495 8.20 -23.04 28.09
C SER A 495 7.88 -22.66 26.64
N ASN A 496 7.92 -23.64 25.74
CA ASN A 496 7.46 -23.50 24.37
C ASN A 496 8.09 -22.30 23.63
N LEU A 497 9.43 -22.30 23.53
CA LEU A 497 10.16 -21.32 22.74
C LEU A 497 9.82 -21.48 21.26
N ARG A 498 8.95 -20.60 20.76
CA ARG A 498 8.45 -20.64 19.38
C ARG A 498 9.41 -19.97 18.41
N TRP A 499 10.11 -18.96 18.90
CA TRP A 499 11.05 -18.16 18.12
C TRP A 499 12.03 -17.48 19.05
N SER A 500 13.27 -17.29 18.60
CA SER A 500 14.27 -16.49 19.30
C SER A 500 15.24 -15.84 18.32
N SER A 501 15.87 -14.75 18.73
CA SER A 501 16.93 -14.12 17.93
C SER A 501 17.81 -13.19 18.75
N VAL A 502 19.01 -12.90 18.25
CA VAL A 502 19.95 -11.94 18.82
C VAL A 502 20.09 -10.75 17.89
N PHE A 503 20.10 -9.55 18.46
CA PHE A 503 20.21 -8.31 17.71
C PHE A 503 21.03 -7.26 18.46
N ARG A 504 21.57 -6.31 17.69
CA ARG A 504 22.24 -5.13 18.22
C ARG A 504 21.38 -3.90 17.96
N ILE A 505 21.18 -3.11 19.02
CA ILE A 505 20.44 -1.85 18.89
C ILE A 505 21.35 -0.83 18.21
N SER A 506 20.86 -0.25 17.12
CA SER A 506 21.45 0.91 16.47
C SER A 506 20.42 2.04 16.42
N HIS A 507 20.91 3.28 16.41
CA HIS A 507 20.06 4.45 16.31
C HIS A 507 20.70 5.51 15.42
N GLY A 508 19.87 6.22 14.68
CA GLY A 508 20.33 7.27 13.78
C GLY A 508 19.19 7.75 12.88
N ILE A 509 19.37 8.91 12.29
CA ILE A 509 18.45 9.47 11.31
C ILE A 509 19.23 9.97 10.11
N VAL A 510 18.70 9.77 8.91
CA VAL A 510 19.32 10.28 7.68
C VAL A 510 19.30 11.81 7.64
N ASP A 511 20.28 12.39 6.95
CA ASP A 511 20.42 13.83 6.72
C ASP A 511 19.33 14.42 5.82
N ARG A 512 18.78 13.62 4.91
CA ARG A 512 17.63 13.96 4.05
C ARG A 512 16.71 12.77 3.87
N TYR A 513 15.41 13.03 3.75
CA TYR A 513 14.36 12.00 3.59
C TYR A 513 14.07 11.67 2.13
N GLY A 514 14.66 12.40 1.20
CA GLY A 514 14.59 12.11 -0.22
C GLY A 514 15.47 13.05 -1.03
N ASP A 515 15.54 12.76 -2.32
CA ASP A 515 16.14 13.62 -3.32
C ASP A 515 15.36 13.54 -4.63
N ARG A 516 14.77 14.67 -5.02
CA ARG A 516 13.90 14.87 -6.19
C ARG A 516 12.73 13.88 -6.29
N ARG A 517 12.94 12.71 -6.90
CA ARG A 517 11.89 11.72 -7.21
C ARG A 517 12.00 10.45 -6.37
N VAL A 518 12.98 10.38 -5.49
CA VAL A 518 13.27 9.22 -4.66
C VAL A 518 13.19 9.60 -3.19
N PHE A 519 12.43 8.84 -2.41
CA PHE A 519 12.20 9.08 -0.99
C PHE A 519 12.54 7.84 -0.16
N VAL A 520 12.85 8.00 1.12
CA VAL A 520 13.01 6.90 2.09
C VAL A 520 12.02 7.06 3.25
N ALA A 521 11.55 5.95 3.81
CA ALA A 521 10.58 5.92 4.90
C ALA A 521 10.84 4.76 5.88
N GLY A 522 10.45 4.93 7.16
CA GLY A 522 10.67 3.93 8.21
C GLY A 522 12.14 3.68 8.51
N ASP A 523 12.51 2.42 8.80
CA ASP A 523 13.88 1.97 9.09
C ASP A 523 14.92 2.37 8.00
N ALA A 524 14.48 2.69 6.78
CA ALA A 524 15.34 3.22 5.73
C ALA A 524 15.82 4.66 6.03
N ALA A 525 14.99 5.46 6.70
CA ALA A 525 15.23 6.85 7.05
C ALA A 525 15.69 7.04 8.51
N HIS A 526 15.14 6.27 9.45
CA HIS A 526 15.44 6.41 10.87
C HIS A 526 15.51 5.05 11.56
N LEU A 527 16.51 4.89 12.42
CA LEU A 527 16.73 3.72 13.24
C LEU A 527 16.57 4.13 14.69
N HIS A 528 15.78 3.35 15.42
CA HIS A 528 15.50 3.59 16.83
C HIS A 528 15.80 2.35 17.66
N PRO A 529 16.13 2.53 18.96
CA PRO A 529 15.99 1.48 19.94
C PRO A 529 14.56 0.90 19.95
N PRO A 530 14.39 -0.42 20.21
CA PRO A 530 13.07 -1.03 20.33
C PRO A 530 12.26 -0.51 21.53
N ALA A 531 12.89 0.24 22.44
CA ALA A 531 12.25 0.86 23.58
C ALA A 531 11.05 1.72 23.12
N GLY A 532 9.85 1.39 23.64
CA GLY A 532 8.61 2.11 23.30
C GLY A 532 7.92 1.68 22.00
N GLY A 533 8.42 0.66 21.29
CA GLY A 533 7.75 0.11 20.10
C GLY A 533 7.58 1.09 18.94
N GLN A 534 8.48 2.07 18.80
CA GLN A 534 8.27 3.25 17.96
C GLN A 534 8.47 2.97 16.46
N GLY A 535 9.49 2.19 16.07
CA GLY A 535 9.96 2.13 14.67
C GLY A 535 8.89 1.79 13.63
N MET A 536 8.09 0.73 13.86
CA MET A 536 7.01 0.35 12.94
C MET A 536 5.94 1.45 12.82
N ASN A 537 5.51 2.02 13.95
CA ASN A 537 4.48 3.06 13.98
C ASN A 537 4.94 4.34 13.29
N THR A 538 6.19 4.76 13.51
CA THR A 538 6.78 5.92 12.84
C THR A 538 6.85 5.69 11.33
N GLY A 539 7.29 4.51 10.89
CA GLY A 539 7.33 4.15 9.47
C GLY A 539 5.95 4.14 8.80
N ILE A 540 4.91 3.61 9.47
CA ILE A 540 3.52 3.68 8.98
C ILE A 540 3.07 5.14 8.84
N GLN A 541 3.42 6.00 9.80
CA GLN A 541 3.10 7.43 9.74
C GLN A 541 3.85 8.17 8.61
N ASP A 542 5.09 7.79 8.32
CA ASP A 542 5.83 8.33 7.17
C ASP A 542 5.14 7.99 5.85
N ALA A 543 4.78 6.71 5.68
CA ALA A 543 4.04 6.23 4.53
C ALA A 543 2.70 6.94 4.36
N TRP A 544 1.96 7.10 5.46
CA TRP A 544 0.68 7.80 5.52
C TRP A 544 0.80 9.28 5.12
N ASN A 545 1.86 9.97 5.58
CA ASN A 545 2.15 11.36 5.23
C ASN A 545 2.57 11.52 3.76
N LEU A 546 3.46 10.66 3.26
CA LEU A 546 4.02 10.78 1.92
C LEU A 546 3.03 10.38 0.81
N ALA A 547 2.22 9.33 1.03
CA ALA A 547 1.41 8.73 -0.03
C ALA A 547 0.36 9.67 -0.64
N TRP A 548 -0.29 10.51 0.17
CA TRP A 548 -1.27 11.47 -0.38
C TRP A 548 -0.61 12.56 -1.21
N LYS A 549 0.61 12.99 -0.82
CA LYS A 549 1.41 13.98 -1.55
C LYS A 549 1.87 13.43 -2.89
N LEU A 550 2.37 12.18 -2.91
CA LEU A 550 2.71 11.45 -4.12
C LEU A 550 1.50 11.30 -5.04
N ALA A 551 0.32 10.96 -4.51
CA ALA A 551 -0.88 10.83 -5.33
C ALA A 551 -1.28 12.14 -6.03
N LEU A 552 -1.17 13.29 -5.35
CA LEU A 552 -1.39 14.59 -5.99
C LEU A 552 -0.31 14.92 -7.03
N ALA A 553 0.93 14.54 -6.78
CA ALA A 553 2.05 14.76 -7.70
C ALA A 553 1.90 13.92 -8.98
N VAL A 554 1.57 12.64 -8.86
CA VAL A 554 1.29 11.74 -9.98
C VAL A 554 0.15 12.26 -10.86
N ARG A 555 -0.93 12.77 -10.23
CA ARG A 555 -2.07 13.37 -10.94
C ARG A 555 -1.76 14.73 -11.58
N GLY A 556 -0.58 15.30 -11.33
CA GLY A 556 -0.18 16.60 -11.87
C GLY A 556 -0.86 17.80 -11.21
N VAL A 557 -1.50 17.61 -10.06
CA VAL A 557 -2.24 18.67 -9.33
C VAL A 557 -1.52 19.17 -8.08
N ALA A 558 -0.38 18.60 -7.71
CA ALA A 558 0.42 19.04 -6.55
C ALA A 558 1.13 20.38 -6.78
N ALA A 559 1.01 21.32 -5.84
CA ALA A 559 1.79 22.56 -5.82
C ALA A 559 3.31 22.28 -5.85
N PRO A 560 4.13 23.19 -6.42
CA PRO A 560 5.58 23.15 -6.22
C PRO A 560 5.91 23.13 -4.72
N GLY A 561 6.86 22.30 -4.31
CA GLY A 561 7.24 22.16 -2.89
C GLY A 561 6.37 21.22 -2.05
N LEU A 562 5.25 20.69 -2.58
CA LEU A 562 4.41 19.78 -1.80
C LEU A 562 5.17 18.53 -1.34
N LEU A 563 5.99 17.93 -2.20
CA LEU A 563 6.76 16.73 -1.81
C LEU A 563 7.88 17.07 -0.82
N ASP A 564 8.48 18.26 -0.91
CA ASP A 564 9.54 18.71 0.00
C ASP A 564 9.03 18.82 1.45
N SER A 565 7.75 19.14 1.62
CA SER A 565 7.10 19.16 2.95
C SER A 565 7.14 17.80 3.68
N TYR A 566 7.37 16.67 2.98
CA TYR A 566 7.54 15.38 3.65
C TYR A 566 8.74 15.40 4.59
N GLU A 567 9.88 15.92 4.15
CA GLU A 567 11.06 16.04 5.00
C GLU A 567 10.82 17.05 6.13
N THR A 568 10.27 18.22 5.81
CA THR A 568 9.98 19.28 6.80
C THR A 568 9.06 18.77 7.92
N GLU A 569 8.13 17.88 7.62
CA GLU A 569 7.17 17.35 8.59
C GLU A 569 7.63 16.08 9.31
N ARG A 570 8.36 15.18 8.63
CA ARG A 570 8.66 13.85 9.18
C ARG A 570 10.04 13.71 9.78
N ARG A 571 11.01 14.48 9.28
CA ARG A 571 12.39 14.39 9.79
C ARG A 571 12.54 14.92 11.22
N PRO A 572 12.00 16.09 11.60
CA PRO A 572 12.07 16.57 12.99
C PRO A 572 11.44 15.58 13.98
N GLU A 573 10.34 14.96 13.59
CA GLU A 573 9.65 13.93 14.38
C GLU A 573 10.49 12.67 14.55
N GLY A 574 11.10 12.19 13.47
CA GLY A 574 12.08 11.11 13.53
C GLY A 574 13.24 11.44 14.48
N GLU A 575 13.76 12.68 14.42
CA GLU A 575 14.83 13.16 15.30
C GLU A 575 14.41 13.14 16.78
N GLU A 576 13.22 13.64 17.09
CA GLU A 576 12.69 13.66 18.45
C GLU A 576 12.51 12.23 18.99
N ILE A 577 11.95 11.32 18.17
CA ILE A 577 11.73 9.92 18.54
C ILE A 577 13.06 9.20 18.75
N VAL A 578 14.06 9.37 17.87
CA VAL A 578 15.42 8.84 18.08
C VAL A 578 15.98 9.35 19.41
N GLY A 579 15.95 10.67 19.63
CA GLY A 579 16.51 11.28 20.83
C GLY A 579 15.84 10.79 22.11
N ARG A 580 14.51 10.64 22.11
CA ARG A 580 13.74 10.14 23.25
C ARG A 580 14.00 8.66 23.51
N ALA A 581 13.97 7.82 22.47
CA ALA A 581 14.22 6.39 22.61
C ALA A 581 15.64 6.10 23.13
N VAL A 582 16.62 6.93 22.76
CA VAL A 582 17.97 6.91 23.33
C VAL A 582 17.91 7.26 24.82
N ARG A 583 17.28 8.37 25.24
CA ARG A 583 17.14 8.73 26.67
C ARG A 583 16.49 7.60 27.48
N MET A 584 15.35 7.07 27.03
CA MET A 584 14.65 5.97 27.71
C MET A 584 15.48 4.68 27.83
N ALA A 585 16.45 4.46 26.95
CA ALA A 585 17.33 3.31 27.00
C ALA A 585 18.55 3.52 27.92
N PHE A 586 18.89 4.76 28.28
CA PHE A 586 20.08 5.14 29.05
C PHE A 586 19.79 5.77 30.42
N THR A 587 18.58 6.27 30.69
CA THR A 587 18.22 6.96 31.94
C THR A 587 16.86 6.51 32.49
N ASP A 588 16.70 6.56 33.83
CA ASP A 588 15.42 6.34 34.55
C ASP A 588 14.54 7.62 34.55
N GLU A 589 14.82 8.55 33.61
CA GLU A 589 14.11 9.82 33.44
C GLU A 589 12.82 9.61 32.65
N LEU A 590 11.87 8.91 33.27
CA LEU A 590 10.46 9.10 32.95
C LEU A 590 10.05 10.43 33.60
N ASP A 591 9.44 11.34 32.83
CA ASP A 591 8.84 12.54 33.40
C ASP A 591 7.63 12.13 34.25
N ARG A 592 7.84 12.10 35.57
CA ARG A 592 6.87 11.55 36.53
C ARG A 592 5.73 12.52 36.83
N GLU A 593 5.78 13.76 36.33
CA GLU A 593 4.81 14.80 36.68
C GLU A 593 3.53 14.76 35.81
N ASP A 594 3.59 14.28 34.56
CA ASP A 594 2.42 14.16 33.66
C ASP A 594 2.44 12.88 32.81
N LEU A 595 2.17 11.74 33.46
CA LEU A 595 2.12 10.42 32.83
C LEU A 595 1.18 10.36 31.63
N LYS A 596 0.02 11.03 31.70
CA LYS A 596 -0.97 11.04 30.62
C LYS A 596 -0.39 11.71 29.37
N ARG A 597 0.21 12.90 29.51
CA ARG A 597 0.84 13.59 28.40
C ARG A 597 1.97 12.77 27.80
N GLN A 598 2.79 12.13 28.63
CA GLN A 598 3.84 11.23 28.17
C GLN A 598 3.28 10.10 27.29
N PHE A 599 2.23 9.40 27.74
CA PHE A 599 1.60 8.35 26.95
C PHE A 599 1.03 8.88 25.63
N LEU A 600 0.34 10.02 25.65
CA LEU A 600 -0.17 10.64 24.42
C LEU A 600 0.97 10.99 23.44
N GLN A 601 2.12 11.44 23.95
CA GLN A 601 3.29 11.74 23.12
C GLN A 601 3.96 10.46 22.57
N GLU A 602 4.02 9.38 23.34
CA GLU A 602 4.56 8.08 22.90
C GLU A 602 3.65 7.39 21.89
N MET A 603 2.33 7.57 22.00
CA MET A 603 1.33 7.05 21.06
C MET A 603 1.11 7.94 19.84
N SER A 604 1.98 8.96 19.63
CA SER A 604 1.90 9.94 18.54
C SER A 604 0.56 10.71 18.47
N MET A 605 -0.13 10.86 19.60
CA MET A 605 -1.40 11.57 19.69
C MET A 605 -1.23 13.09 19.79
N LEU A 606 -0.03 13.56 20.17
CA LEU A 606 0.35 14.98 20.26
C LEU A 606 1.20 15.46 19.07
N LEU A 607 1.31 14.65 18.02
CA LEU A 607 2.04 15.00 16.80
C LEU A 607 1.47 16.28 16.17
N SER A 608 2.34 17.24 15.86
CA SER A 608 1.96 18.52 15.26
C SER A 608 2.93 18.95 14.17
N TYR A 609 2.39 19.33 13.02
CA TYR A 609 3.14 19.91 11.90
C TYR A 609 3.08 21.44 11.88
N ALA A 610 3.14 22.08 13.05
CA ALA A 610 2.99 23.54 13.18
C ALA A 610 4.00 24.34 12.32
N ASP A 611 5.21 23.80 12.12
CA ASP A 611 6.26 24.41 11.30
C ASP A 611 6.15 24.05 9.81
N SER A 612 5.11 23.31 9.40
CA SER A 612 4.92 22.95 7.99
C SER A 612 4.59 24.17 7.13
N PRO A 613 5.16 24.27 5.92
CA PRO A 613 4.78 25.33 4.98
C PRO A 613 3.35 25.18 4.45
N LEU A 614 2.67 24.06 4.74
CA LEU A 614 1.32 23.77 4.26
C LEU A 614 0.22 24.29 5.20
N VAL A 615 0.60 24.72 6.41
CA VAL A 615 -0.38 25.05 7.45
C VAL A 615 -0.57 26.56 7.62
N GLY A 616 -1.76 26.99 8.07
CA GLY A 616 -2.00 28.40 8.34
C GLY A 616 -3.35 28.70 8.96
N GLU A 617 -3.58 29.97 9.29
CA GLU A 617 -4.85 30.43 9.84
C GLU A 617 -5.18 31.87 9.44
N SER A 618 -6.48 32.22 9.48
CA SER A 618 -6.97 33.60 9.36
C SER A 618 -8.01 33.87 10.45
N LEU A 619 -7.61 34.63 11.48
CA LEU A 619 -8.40 34.87 12.70
C LEU A 619 -8.71 36.37 12.85
N ALA A 620 -9.98 36.71 13.07
CA ALA A 620 -10.37 38.10 13.33
C ALA A 620 -10.00 38.58 14.75
N ALA A 621 -9.79 37.65 15.69
CA ALA A 621 -9.36 37.94 17.06
C ALA A 621 -8.28 36.93 17.50
N PRO A 622 -7.27 37.34 18.29
CA PRO A 622 -6.19 36.45 18.74
C PRO A 622 -6.66 35.22 19.54
N ASP A 623 -7.80 35.32 20.21
CA ASP A 623 -8.37 34.24 21.02
C ASP A 623 -9.39 33.36 20.27
N ALA A 624 -9.70 33.69 19.01
CA ALA A 624 -10.59 32.87 18.20
C ALA A 624 -9.97 31.47 17.99
N LEU A 625 -10.80 30.42 18.11
CA LEU A 625 -10.39 29.02 17.97
C LEU A 625 -9.28 28.55 18.94
N ARG A 626 -8.97 29.31 20.00
CA ARG A 626 -7.89 29.00 20.96
C ARG A 626 -8.05 27.62 21.63
N SER A 627 -9.28 27.17 21.85
CA SER A 627 -9.57 25.87 22.47
C SER A 627 -9.66 24.70 21.47
N GLY A 628 -9.60 24.99 20.17
CA GLY A 628 -9.59 23.98 19.11
C GLY A 628 -8.18 23.63 18.64
N PRO A 629 -8.04 22.59 17.80
CA PRO A 629 -6.75 22.18 17.26
C PRO A 629 -6.13 23.31 16.41
N ALA A 630 -4.83 23.53 16.57
CA ALA A 630 -4.06 24.49 15.79
C ALA A 630 -3.71 23.93 14.39
N PRO A 631 -3.34 24.78 13.42
CA PRO A 631 -2.80 24.31 12.15
C PRO A 631 -1.56 23.44 12.40
N GLY A 632 -1.52 22.26 11.78
CA GLY A 632 -0.51 21.23 12.02
C GLY A 632 -0.94 20.14 12.99
N ASP A 633 -1.86 20.43 13.92
CA ASP A 633 -2.30 19.44 14.90
C ASP A 633 -3.16 18.34 14.27
N ARG A 634 -3.13 17.18 14.91
CA ARG A 634 -4.07 16.09 14.66
C ARG A 634 -5.52 16.55 14.89
N ALA A 635 -6.41 16.27 13.94
CA ALA A 635 -7.83 16.56 14.08
C ALA A 635 -8.49 15.59 15.08
N PRO A 636 -8.99 16.07 16.24
CA PRO A 636 -9.67 15.20 17.21
C PRO A 636 -10.97 14.68 16.61
N ASP A 637 -11.31 13.43 16.94
CA ASP A 637 -12.62 12.89 16.59
C ASP A 637 -13.69 13.49 17.49
N VAL A 638 -14.91 13.58 16.97
CA VAL A 638 -16.09 13.96 17.76
C VAL A 638 -17.24 13.01 17.45
N GLY A 639 -18.00 12.69 18.48
CA GLY A 639 -19.20 11.89 18.36
C GLY A 639 -20.43 12.73 18.05
N GLY A 640 -21.59 12.05 18.02
CA GLY A 640 -22.88 12.73 18.12
C GLY A 640 -23.37 13.49 16.89
N LEU A 641 -22.58 13.59 15.81
CA LEU A 641 -22.96 14.27 14.57
C LEU A 641 -24.20 13.60 13.94
N ARG A 642 -25.10 14.38 13.37
CA ARG A 642 -26.35 13.87 12.77
C ARG A 642 -26.49 14.27 11.32
N ARG A 643 -26.93 13.34 10.49
CA ARG A 643 -27.27 13.60 9.09
C ARG A 643 -28.71 13.18 8.82
N ARG A 644 -29.45 14.02 8.10
CA ARG A 644 -30.84 13.70 7.72
C ARG A 644 -30.90 12.37 6.99
N GLY A 645 -31.77 11.48 7.46
CA GLY A 645 -31.96 10.14 6.89
C GLY A 645 -31.03 9.06 7.46
N VAL A 646 -30.09 9.41 8.35
CA VAL A 646 -29.23 8.45 9.05
C VAL A 646 -29.78 8.21 10.46
N GLY A 647 -30.04 6.95 10.79
CA GLY A 647 -30.67 6.54 12.06
C GLY A 647 -29.72 6.49 13.27
N HIS A 648 -28.42 6.55 13.05
CA HIS A 648 -27.39 6.52 14.10
C HIS A 648 -26.55 7.81 14.09
N PRO A 649 -25.87 8.17 15.19
CA PRO A 649 -24.91 9.26 15.15
C PRO A 649 -23.73 8.89 14.24
N LEU A 650 -23.11 9.91 13.67
CA LEU A 650 -21.87 9.85 12.92
C LEU A 650 -20.73 10.37 13.80
N ARG A 651 -19.53 9.87 13.53
CA ARG A 651 -18.27 10.44 14.00
C ARG A 651 -17.75 11.43 12.98
N LEU A 652 -16.90 12.36 13.41
CA LEU A 652 -16.19 13.20 12.44
C LEU A 652 -15.31 12.37 11.51
N TYR A 653 -14.75 11.26 12.00
CA TYR A 653 -13.93 10.37 11.18
C TYR A 653 -14.71 9.68 10.05
N ASP A 654 -16.04 9.55 10.18
CA ASP A 654 -16.88 9.09 9.07
C ASP A 654 -16.92 10.12 7.92
N LEU A 655 -16.72 11.40 8.22
CA LEU A 655 -16.73 12.49 7.24
C LEU A 655 -15.35 12.69 6.60
N ILE A 656 -14.29 12.60 7.41
CA ILE A 656 -12.90 12.86 6.97
C ILE A 656 -12.10 11.60 6.62
N GLY A 657 -12.74 10.42 6.62
CA GLY A 657 -12.12 9.12 6.38
C GLY A 657 -11.80 8.81 4.90
N GLY A 658 -12.16 9.71 3.98
CA GLY A 658 -11.87 9.60 2.55
C GLY A 658 -10.38 9.77 2.20
N THR A 659 -10.06 9.76 0.91
CA THR A 659 -8.68 9.93 0.40
C THR A 659 -8.32 11.38 0.04
N ARG A 660 -9.26 12.31 0.24
CA ARG A 660 -9.20 13.73 -0.13
C ARG A 660 -9.08 14.61 1.10
N HIS A 661 -8.77 15.88 0.86
CA HIS A 661 -8.91 16.89 1.91
C HIS A 661 -10.38 17.08 2.23
N THR A 662 -10.71 17.49 3.46
CA THR A 662 -12.08 17.79 3.86
C THR A 662 -12.18 19.20 4.43
N LEU A 663 -12.99 20.05 3.81
CA LEU A 663 -13.34 21.37 4.31
C LEU A 663 -14.62 21.27 5.16
N LEU A 664 -14.48 21.53 6.44
CA LEU A 664 -15.57 21.61 7.41
C LEU A 664 -15.94 23.08 7.57
N LEU A 665 -17.09 23.47 7.06
CA LEU A 665 -17.68 24.80 7.28
C LEU A 665 -18.61 24.70 8.48
N TYR A 666 -18.50 25.61 9.44
CA TYR A 666 -19.36 25.63 10.62
C TYR A 666 -20.19 26.91 10.66
N ALA A 667 -21.45 26.80 11.05
CA ALA A 667 -22.34 27.94 11.30
C ALA A 667 -23.25 27.69 12.51
N ASP A 668 -23.36 28.68 13.39
CA ASP A 668 -24.37 28.72 14.47
C ASP A 668 -25.53 29.69 14.17
N ALA A 669 -26.43 29.90 15.14
CA ALA A 669 -27.61 30.75 15.00
C ALA A 669 -27.29 32.23 14.71
N SER A 670 -26.05 32.68 14.93
CA SER A 670 -25.63 34.05 14.62
C SER A 670 -25.21 34.23 13.16
N ALA A 671 -25.06 33.16 12.38
CA ALA A 671 -24.73 33.24 10.97
C ALA A 671 -25.89 33.85 10.16
N ASP A 672 -25.61 34.93 9.44
CA ASP A 672 -26.61 35.60 8.62
C ASP A 672 -26.89 34.87 7.30
N ALA A 673 -27.99 35.26 6.64
CA ALA A 673 -28.39 34.66 5.36
C ALA A 673 -27.33 34.86 4.26
N ALA A 674 -26.54 35.93 4.33
CA ALA A 674 -25.48 36.20 3.37
C ALA A 674 -24.31 35.21 3.50
N THR A 675 -23.91 34.90 4.74
CA THR A 675 -22.89 33.89 5.07
C THR A 675 -23.30 32.52 4.53
N LEU A 676 -24.55 32.11 4.80
CA LEU A 676 -25.08 30.84 4.30
C LEU A 676 -25.25 30.82 2.77
N ALA A 677 -25.57 31.95 2.14
CA ALA A 677 -25.61 32.06 0.69
C ALA A 677 -24.22 31.96 0.04
N GLY A 678 -23.18 32.48 0.70
CA GLY A 678 -21.78 32.45 0.24
C GLY A 678 -21.16 31.05 0.22
N VAL A 679 -21.67 30.12 1.03
CA VAL A 679 -21.19 28.72 1.11
C VAL A 679 -21.17 28.04 -0.26
N ARG A 680 -22.20 28.23 -1.09
CA ARG A 680 -22.28 27.61 -2.42
C ARG A 680 -21.18 28.12 -3.36
N THR A 681 -20.93 29.42 -3.34
CA THR A 681 -19.85 30.05 -4.13
C THR A 681 -18.50 29.51 -3.68
N LEU A 682 -18.26 29.47 -2.37
CA LEU A 682 -17.04 28.92 -1.79
C LEU A 682 -16.82 27.45 -2.22
N CYS A 683 -17.86 26.61 -2.18
CA CYS A 683 -17.76 25.22 -2.61
C CYS A 683 -17.38 25.09 -4.09
N ALA A 684 -17.97 25.91 -4.96
CA ALA A 684 -17.64 25.92 -6.38
C ALA A 684 -16.19 26.38 -6.62
N ASP A 685 -15.73 27.38 -5.88
CA ASP A 685 -14.36 27.89 -5.98
C ASP A 685 -13.33 26.87 -5.49
N VAL A 686 -13.58 26.25 -4.34
CA VAL A 686 -12.73 25.18 -3.80
C VAL A 686 -12.64 23.99 -4.77
N ARG A 687 -13.76 23.53 -5.32
CA ARG A 687 -13.75 22.44 -6.31
C ARG A 687 -12.93 22.79 -7.55
N ARG A 688 -13.06 24.02 -8.05
CA ARG A 688 -12.31 24.49 -9.22
C ARG A 688 -10.82 24.60 -8.93
N GLN A 689 -10.44 25.25 -7.82
CA GLN A 689 -9.04 25.47 -7.44
C GLN A 689 -8.29 24.17 -7.17
N THR A 690 -9.00 23.14 -6.69
CA THR A 690 -8.39 21.88 -6.25
C THR A 690 -8.64 20.71 -7.19
N ALA A 691 -9.22 20.93 -8.38
CA ALA A 691 -9.62 19.88 -9.31
C ALA A 691 -10.44 18.76 -8.63
N GLY A 692 -11.35 19.15 -7.72
CA GLY A 692 -12.21 18.24 -6.96
C GLY A 692 -11.49 17.38 -5.91
N GLN A 693 -10.31 17.79 -5.43
CA GLN A 693 -9.54 17.07 -4.40
C GLN A 693 -9.88 17.48 -2.95
N VAL A 694 -10.90 18.30 -2.76
CA VAL A 694 -11.45 18.70 -1.47
C VAL A 694 -12.94 18.37 -1.42
N ASP A 695 -13.33 17.55 -0.46
CA ASP A 695 -14.73 17.34 -0.10
C ASP A 695 -15.16 18.44 0.88
N VAL A 696 -16.41 18.89 0.81
CA VAL A 696 -16.90 20.01 1.64
C VAL A 696 -18.14 19.55 2.40
N TYR A 697 -18.21 19.88 3.70
CA TYR A 697 -19.36 19.65 4.56
C TYR A 697 -19.75 20.93 5.29
N LEU A 698 -21.06 21.17 5.44
CA LEU A 698 -21.61 22.24 6.28
C LEU A 698 -22.11 21.64 7.60
N LEU A 699 -21.44 21.97 8.69
CA LEU A 699 -21.81 21.63 10.05
C LEU A 699 -22.66 22.77 10.65
N LEU A 700 -23.85 22.43 11.13
CA LEU A 700 -24.79 23.37 11.71
C LEU A 700 -25.02 23.08 13.19
N HIS A 701 -24.95 24.13 14.01
CA HIS A 701 -25.48 24.09 15.38
C HIS A 701 -26.99 23.79 15.35
N PRO A 702 -27.59 23.14 16.38
CA PRO A 702 -29.02 22.82 16.43
C PRO A 702 -29.95 24.01 16.19
N ASP A 703 -29.52 25.18 16.68
CA ASP A 703 -30.28 26.42 16.61
C ASP A 703 -30.08 27.18 15.28
N ALA A 704 -29.18 26.71 14.41
CA ALA A 704 -28.92 27.34 13.13
C ALA A 704 -30.03 27.01 12.11
N PRO A 705 -30.47 27.98 11.29
CA PRO A 705 -31.47 27.74 10.26
C PRO A 705 -30.91 26.78 9.19
N ALA A 706 -31.60 25.67 8.93
CA ALA A 706 -31.21 24.72 7.91
C ALA A 706 -31.60 25.22 6.50
N PRO A 707 -30.66 25.41 5.57
CA PRO A 707 -30.97 25.81 4.20
C PRO A 707 -31.61 24.65 3.40
N ALA A 708 -32.40 24.97 2.38
CA ALA A 708 -32.87 24.02 1.37
C ALA A 708 -32.20 24.35 0.01
N PRO A 709 -31.63 23.44 -0.81
CA PRO A 709 -31.14 22.05 -0.65
C PRO A 709 -29.58 21.91 -0.69
N LEU A 710 -29.08 20.66 -0.55
CA LEU A 710 -27.78 20.19 -0.02
C LEU A 710 -26.58 20.18 -1.00
N ASP A 711 -26.08 21.35 -1.39
CA ASP A 711 -24.67 21.46 -1.82
C ASP A 711 -23.98 22.59 -1.04
N PRO A 712 -23.10 22.29 -0.08
CA PRO A 712 -22.55 20.98 0.28
C PRO A 712 -23.50 20.12 1.14
N PRO A 713 -23.18 18.83 1.37
CA PRO A 713 -23.85 18.00 2.38
C PRO A 713 -23.87 18.68 3.76
N VAL A 714 -25.04 18.65 4.41
CA VAL A 714 -25.24 19.23 5.75
C VAL A 714 -25.22 18.15 6.83
N VAL A 715 -24.51 18.44 7.91
CA VAL A 715 -24.41 17.66 9.14
C VAL A 715 -24.77 18.55 10.32
N GLN A 716 -25.48 18.03 11.31
CA GLN A 716 -25.85 18.75 12.52
C GLN A 716 -24.93 18.36 13.67
N ASP A 717 -24.39 19.35 14.37
CA ASP A 717 -23.66 19.19 15.63
C ASP A 717 -24.66 19.16 16.80
N ALA A 718 -25.49 18.11 16.85
CA ALA A 718 -26.69 18.06 17.70
C ALA A 718 -26.40 18.32 19.20
N GLY A 719 -25.25 17.85 19.69
CA GLY A 719 -24.82 17.98 21.08
C GLY A 719 -23.84 19.13 21.34
N GLY A 720 -23.42 19.88 20.31
CA GLY A 720 -22.37 20.90 20.45
C GLY A 720 -20.97 20.31 20.67
N GLU A 721 -20.77 19.02 20.38
CA GLU A 721 -19.50 18.32 20.60
C GLU A 721 -18.42 18.83 19.65
N PHE A 722 -18.77 19.05 18.38
CA PHE A 722 -17.84 19.66 17.42
C PHE A 722 -17.50 21.08 17.84
N ARG A 723 -18.51 21.87 18.24
CA ARG A 723 -18.32 23.23 18.75
C ARG A 723 -17.32 23.29 19.90
N ALA A 724 -17.46 22.40 20.87
CA ALA A 724 -16.60 22.33 22.03
C ALA A 724 -15.16 21.92 21.65
N ALA A 725 -15.01 20.83 20.89
CA ALA A 725 -13.70 20.28 20.54
C ALA A 725 -12.91 21.15 19.54
N TYR A 726 -13.58 21.86 18.66
CA TYR A 726 -12.97 22.73 17.66
C TYR A 726 -12.98 24.21 18.05
N GLY A 727 -13.57 24.57 19.20
CA GLY A 727 -13.57 25.95 19.69
C GLY A 727 -14.26 26.96 18.77
N VAL A 728 -15.18 26.50 17.93
CA VAL A 728 -15.84 27.33 16.90
C VAL A 728 -16.99 28.15 17.48
N ALA A 729 -17.17 29.36 16.95
CA ALA A 729 -18.28 30.26 17.26
C ALA A 729 -18.65 31.10 16.04
N GLY A 730 -19.93 31.43 15.88
CA GLY A 730 -20.42 32.12 14.69
C GLY A 730 -20.24 31.27 13.43
N SER A 731 -19.54 31.83 12.44
CA SER A 731 -19.08 31.09 11.26
C SER A 731 -17.60 30.77 11.38
N ALA A 732 -17.19 29.55 11.06
CA ALA A 732 -15.78 29.18 11.02
C ALA A 732 -15.53 28.13 9.94
N LEU A 733 -14.25 27.85 9.66
CA LEU A 733 -13.88 26.70 8.85
C LEU A 733 -12.62 26.00 9.35
N TYR A 734 -12.54 24.71 9.08
CA TYR A 734 -11.37 23.87 9.22
C TYR A 734 -11.14 23.08 7.93
N LEU A 735 -9.97 23.20 7.34
CA LEU A 735 -9.48 22.33 6.27
C LEU A 735 -8.66 21.22 6.91
N ILE A 736 -9.15 19.99 6.79
CA ILE A 736 -8.47 18.79 7.28
C ILE A 736 -7.77 18.11 6.10
N ARG A 737 -6.49 17.81 6.27
CA ARG A 737 -5.66 17.08 5.31
C ARG A 737 -6.08 15.61 5.22
N PRO A 738 -5.75 14.90 4.12
CA PRO A 738 -6.06 13.47 3.98
C PRO A 738 -5.42 12.62 5.08
N ASP A 739 -4.30 13.09 5.64
CA ASP A 739 -3.62 12.44 6.75
C ASP A 739 -4.25 12.71 8.14
N GLY A 740 -5.31 13.50 8.21
CA GLY A 740 -6.05 13.78 9.44
C GLY A 740 -5.46 14.90 10.30
N HIS A 741 -4.58 15.75 9.77
CA HIS A 741 -4.10 16.96 10.44
C HIS A 741 -4.82 18.21 9.93
N VAL A 742 -4.91 19.25 10.76
CA VAL A 742 -5.46 20.55 10.37
C VAL A 742 -4.48 21.24 9.43
N GLY A 743 -4.90 21.45 8.17
CA GLY A 743 -4.15 22.25 7.20
C GLY A 743 -4.42 23.74 7.35
N PHE A 744 -5.68 24.13 7.53
CA PHE A 744 -6.04 25.54 7.66
C PHE A 744 -7.26 25.73 8.55
N ARG A 745 -7.34 26.85 9.26
CA ARG A 745 -8.55 27.23 10.01
C ARG A 745 -8.81 28.72 9.92
N SER A 746 -10.08 29.11 10.03
CA SER A 746 -10.44 30.53 10.00
C SER A 746 -11.73 30.82 10.76
N GLN A 747 -11.76 31.97 11.46
CA GLN A 747 -12.95 32.50 12.12
C GLN A 747 -12.95 34.04 12.09
N PRO A 748 -13.90 34.71 11.39
CA PRO A 748 -14.99 34.12 10.60
C PRO A 748 -14.48 33.40 9.34
N VAL A 749 -15.37 32.88 8.48
CA VAL A 749 -14.97 32.27 7.20
C VAL A 749 -14.25 33.29 6.31
N ASP A 750 -12.97 33.07 6.02
CA ASP A 750 -12.15 33.85 5.07
C ASP A 750 -11.82 33.03 3.82
N ALA A 751 -12.60 33.27 2.74
CA ALA A 751 -12.46 32.57 1.48
C ALA A 751 -11.14 32.89 0.74
N ASP A 752 -10.64 34.12 0.86
CA ASP A 752 -9.42 34.56 0.19
C ASP A 752 -8.18 33.95 0.85
N ALA A 753 -8.15 33.93 2.18
CA ALA A 753 -7.08 33.26 2.93
C ALA A 753 -7.09 31.74 2.69
N LEU A 754 -8.28 31.11 2.66
CA LEU A 754 -8.40 29.70 2.29
C LEU A 754 -7.83 29.45 0.89
N GLY A 755 -8.20 30.27 -0.10
CA GLY A 755 -7.70 30.13 -1.47
C GLY A 755 -6.17 30.22 -1.56
N LYS A 756 -5.54 31.12 -0.80
CA LYS A 756 -4.07 31.22 -0.70
C LYS A 756 -3.46 29.97 -0.06
N ASN A 757 -4.06 29.44 1.01
CA ASN A 757 -3.56 28.20 1.62
C ASN A 757 -3.70 26.99 0.68
N LEU A 758 -4.82 26.88 -0.06
CA LEU A 758 -5.01 25.81 -1.05
C LEU A 758 -3.94 25.82 -2.15
N GLN A 759 -3.42 26.99 -2.53
CA GLN A 759 -2.32 27.12 -3.51
C GLN A 759 -0.98 26.57 -3.01
N LEU A 760 -0.81 26.38 -1.69
CA LEU A 760 0.37 25.72 -1.11
C LEU A 760 0.34 24.20 -1.34
N VAL A 761 -0.84 23.64 -1.60
CA VAL A 761 -1.05 22.20 -1.79
C VAL A 761 -1.38 21.85 -3.24
N PHE A 762 -2.17 22.67 -3.92
CA PHE A 762 -2.69 22.42 -5.25
C PHE A 762 -2.13 23.40 -6.29
N ARG A 763 -1.69 22.88 -7.44
CA ARG A 763 -1.50 23.70 -8.65
C ARG A 763 -2.89 24.15 -9.12
N GLY A 764 -3.12 25.46 -9.14
CA GLY A 764 -4.38 26.01 -9.64
C GLY A 764 -4.73 25.45 -11.02
N ALA A 765 -6.00 25.10 -11.23
CA ALA A 765 -6.49 24.64 -12.52
C ALA A 765 -6.19 25.70 -13.59
N ARG A 766 -5.49 25.30 -14.66
CA ARG A 766 -5.29 26.15 -15.85
C ARG A 766 -6.57 26.27 -16.66
#